data_AF-A0A925QJW1-F1
#
_entry.id   AF-A0A925QJW1-F1
#
_cell.length_a   1.000
_cell.length_b   1.000
_cell.length_c   1.000
_cell.angle_alpha   90.00
_cell.angle_beta   90.00
_cell.angle_gamma   90.00
#
_symmetry.space_group_name_H-M   'P 1'
#
loop_
_entity.id
_entity.type
_entity.pdbx_description
1 polymer ?
#
loop_
_entity_poly.entity_id
_entity_poly.type
_entity_poly.pdbx_seq_one_letter_code
_entity_poly.pdbx_strand_id
1 'polypeptide(L)'
;MSVRKIIMRGSKQVTLPSGTGDPLQHKESYLLSGSTRSSGESYEVNLKPDDVVEMIFNDDTTWFCNPDTIEDVFPEATTSNRSGNTSFVLPAGLSGSEENRGIIGDVILKAVNIFSKKKITKEVKELAADLEKKQLDNLSGLYQLDKNFNLLPFTASVSAKPWLIFLHGTGSSTKGSFGELNNTAPWNFIQQQYEGQVLAFQHETLTKSPLQNVEELVKQLPKQAEVHLISHSRGGLVGDVLARFCNGSEMNRGFDKNEIVLLEKENRSADLKSIEAISKTLLGKRIEVSRYIRVACPASGTTLASGRMDNFFNVTFNLIGLAGMATNPVYISFRALASAVINCKNDVDTLPGLEAMNPDSPFIKVLNNLSSGVVLDNPLAIVSGNCKTKMNLKALLIIASRIFFQKNNDLVVNTAAMYRGAQRVSRVQYFLDADTKVDHFHYFKNTDTQTAILNALKTAADATIPGFQIVMKGDASLDRNALLKLDGGQVFPVSVTGTRPIVVLLPGIMGSNLTADDKLVWINYLRFLGGELKKIDIKSSDIDAPSIVRSSYAKLVKQLSASYDVVVFPFDWRVQLNESAKKLKDKIEELLGYKQPIKLIGHSMGGVLVRDFMVTQKATWNKLNQSAGFRLLFLGSPLGGSYRIPFVLFGKDPIIDKISKLDIFHSKKELLSIFGKFPGLLSLLPYSTDASNDFGQALTWQGMSDAHGESNWPLPLSADLKTFTEYRNQVLKNMNDADLLNAVYVAGKDKSTPCGYRIDDTSIGKQLTFLSTAEGDQSVTWETGIPKKMIADNTVYYVNVSHGALANEPSMFKGIEDILSTGSTSQFSKTRPVVRGAEKLFKTPNLDDHDLSAEAVENAILGLTPSEKPVRPQMELSVTVTNGDLRYASYPLLTGHFLNDGITSAEWQVNKNLDFALSDRHMLGIYPGEIGSSEIFLSEDDSFKG
;
A
#
# COMPACT_ATOMS: atom_id res chain seq x y z
N MET A 1 3.78 -0.47 -20.78
CA MET A 1 4.02 -0.34 -22.24
C MET A 1 5.49 -0.09 -22.43
N SER A 2 6.20 -0.85 -23.28
CA SER A 2 7.61 -0.58 -23.52
C SER A 2 7.79 0.70 -24.33
N VAL A 3 8.41 1.72 -23.75
CA VAL A 3 8.69 3.00 -24.38
C VAL A 3 9.84 2.82 -25.38
N ARG A 4 9.51 2.51 -26.64
CA ARG A 4 10.51 2.32 -27.70
C ARG A 4 11.07 3.64 -28.26
N LYS A 5 10.43 4.76 -27.94
CA LYS A 5 10.78 6.07 -28.45
C LYS A 5 10.49 7.14 -27.42
N ILE A 6 11.50 7.96 -27.10
CA ILE A 6 11.37 9.12 -26.21
C ILE A 6 11.58 10.42 -26.98
N ILE A 7 10.78 11.42 -26.66
CA ILE A 7 10.92 12.79 -27.16
C ILE A 7 11.36 13.67 -25.99
N MET A 8 12.46 14.40 -26.16
CA MET A 8 12.98 15.32 -25.15
C MET A 8 13.47 16.62 -25.80
N ARG A 9 13.52 17.71 -25.02
CA ARG A 9 14.01 19.02 -25.48
C ARG A 9 15.24 19.45 -24.70
N GLY A 10 16.33 19.76 -25.38
CA GLY A 10 17.59 20.09 -24.72
C GLY A 10 18.74 20.32 -25.69
N SER A 11 19.95 19.94 -25.28
CA SER A 11 21.15 19.91 -26.11
C SER A 11 21.85 18.56 -26.02
N LYS A 12 22.25 17.99 -27.15
CA LYS A 12 23.05 16.76 -27.20
C LYS A 12 24.49 17.04 -26.77
N GLN A 13 25.02 16.26 -25.85
CA GLN A 13 26.39 16.38 -25.35
C GLN A 13 27.34 15.46 -26.13
N VAL A 14 28.63 15.83 -26.18
CA VAL A 14 29.67 15.01 -26.80
C VAL A 14 29.93 13.77 -25.94
N THR A 15 29.95 12.60 -26.58
CA THR A 15 30.18 11.29 -25.96
C THR A 15 31.47 11.28 -25.14
N LEU A 16 31.36 11.06 -23.82
CA LEU A 16 32.52 10.78 -22.97
C LEU A 16 32.86 9.28 -23.08
N PRO A 17 34.15 8.92 -23.21
CA PRO A 17 34.53 7.51 -23.29
C PRO A 17 34.15 6.79 -21.98
N SER A 18 33.44 5.66 -22.10
CA SER A 18 33.14 4.79 -20.96
C SER A 18 34.45 4.24 -20.37
N GLY A 19 34.59 4.29 -19.05
CA GLY A 19 35.75 3.75 -18.34
C GLY A 19 35.97 2.26 -18.63
N THR A 20 37.24 1.83 -18.61
CA THR A 20 37.61 0.42 -18.76
C THR A 20 36.98 -0.41 -17.64
N GLY A 21 36.12 -1.37 -17.99
CA GLY A 21 35.45 -2.27 -17.03
C GLY A 21 33.97 -1.99 -16.74
N ASP A 22 33.40 -0.88 -17.25
CA ASP A 22 31.96 -0.60 -17.13
C ASP A 22 31.14 -1.57 -18.02
N PRO A 23 30.14 -2.32 -17.48
CA PRO A 23 29.27 -3.18 -18.27
C PRO A 23 28.27 -2.40 -19.14
N LEU A 24 28.10 -1.11 -18.88
CA LEU A 24 27.31 -0.22 -19.71
C LEU A 24 28.22 0.52 -20.69
N GLN A 25 27.87 0.46 -21.98
CA GLN A 25 28.50 1.24 -23.04
C GLN A 25 27.67 2.49 -23.27
N HIS A 26 28.27 3.66 -23.03
CA HIS A 26 27.64 4.95 -23.30
C HIS A 26 27.31 5.08 -24.79
N LYS A 27 26.08 5.51 -25.09
CA LYS A 27 25.62 5.82 -26.45
C LYS A 27 25.54 7.33 -26.64
N GLU A 28 24.67 7.97 -25.86
CA GLU A 28 24.28 9.38 -26.05
C GLU A 28 23.95 10.04 -24.71
N SER A 29 24.15 11.36 -24.62
CA SER A 29 23.82 12.19 -23.46
C SER A 29 23.09 13.44 -23.89
N TYR A 30 22.10 13.85 -23.10
CA TYR A 30 21.29 15.03 -23.33
C TYR A 30 21.22 15.87 -22.06
N LEU A 31 21.51 17.16 -22.19
CA LEU A 31 21.30 18.15 -21.12
C LEU A 31 19.98 18.89 -21.39
N LEU A 32 19.06 18.86 -20.43
CA LEU A 32 17.75 19.48 -20.56
C LEU A 32 17.78 20.88 -19.93
N SER A 33 17.35 21.91 -20.67
CA SER A 33 17.30 23.29 -20.15
C SER A 33 16.08 23.49 -19.27
N GLY A 34 16.30 23.90 -18.02
CA GLY A 34 15.25 24.11 -17.03
C GLY A 34 14.24 25.18 -17.44
N SER A 35 12.95 24.84 -17.31
CA SER A 35 11.80 25.75 -17.19
C SER A 35 11.36 26.64 -18.36
N THR A 36 12.15 26.88 -19.42
CA THR A 36 11.67 27.63 -20.60
C THR A 36 11.20 26.70 -21.72
N ARG A 37 9.87 26.63 -21.93
CA ARG A 37 9.22 25.74 -22.92
C ARG A 37 9.56 26.02 -24.40
N SER A 38 10.43 26.98 -24.73
CA SER A 38 10.53 27.55 -26.10
C SER A 38 11.92 27.56 -26.77
N SER A 39 13.03 27.17 -26.13
CA SER A 39 14.38 27.41 -26.71
C SER A 39 15.30 26.20 -26.91
N GLY A 40 14.84 24.96 -26.67
CA GLY A 40 15.65 23.75 -26.85
C GLY A 40 15.28 22.97 -28.12
N GLU A 41 16.28 22.40 -28.81
CA GLU A 41 16.04 21.47 -29.93
C GLU A 41 15.30 20.22 -29.42
N SER A 42 14.33 19.75 -30.21
CA SER A 42 13.59 18.53 -29.91
C SER A 42 14.34 17.34 -30.49
N TYR A 43 14.74 16.40 -29.64
CA TYR A 43 15.36 15.15 -30.04
C TYR A 43 14.38 14.00 -29.89
N GLU A 44 14.29 13.19 -30.94
CA GLU A 44 13.57 11.92 -30.95
C GLU A 44 14.60 10.80 -30.85
N VAL A 45 14.54 10.00 -29.79
CA VAL A 45 15.51 8.94 -29.52
C VAL A 45 14.82 7.59 -29.49
N ASN A 46 15.30 6.66 -30.31
CA ASN A 46 14.82 5.29 -30.34
C ASN A 46 15.58 4.46 -29.30
N LEU A 47 14.84 3.77 -28.43
CA LEU A 47 15.40 2.91 -27.38
C LEU A 47 15.28 1.44 -27.76
N LYS A 48 16.38 0.70 -27.62
CA LYS A 48 16.36 -0.77 -27.73
C LYS A 48 15.90 -1.40 -26.42
N PRO A 49 15.28 -2.61 -26.43
CA PRO A 49 14.79 -3.26 -25.22
C PRO A 49 15.82 -3.41 -24.10
N ASP A 50 17.09 -3.55 -24.44
CA ASP A 50 18.21 -3.74 -23.53
C ASP A 50 18.91 -2.42 -23.13
N ASP A 51 18.44 -1.27 -23.64
CA ASP A 51 19.00 0.02 -23.28
C ASP A 51 18.67 0.38 -21.82
N VAL A 52 19.62 1.06 -21.18
CA VAL A 52 19.45 1.63 -19.84
C VAL A 52 19.42 3.15 -20.00
N VAL A 53 18.38 3.76 -19.44
CA VAL A 53 18.20 5.21 -19.37
C VAL A 53 18.51 5.66 -17.96
N GLU A 54 19.50 6.54 -17.82
CA GLU A 54 19.87 7.21 -16.58
C GLU A 54 19.31 8.64 -16.61
N MET A 55 18.51 8.99 -15.61
CA MET A 55 17.88 10.28 -15.43
C MET A 55 18.54 10.99 -14.25
N ILE A 56 19.09 12.17 -14.48
CA ILE A 56 19.75 12.97 -13.45
C ILE A 56 18.90 14.21 -13.20
N PHE A 57 18.51 14.44 -11.96
CA PHE A 57 17.72 15.59 -11.53
C PHE A 57 18.62 16.73 -11.04
N ASN A 58 18.05 17.93 -10.90
CA ASN A 58 18.80 19.12 -10.47
C ASN A 58 19.21 19.11 -8.99
N ASP A 59 18.70 18.18 -8.20
CA ASP A 59 19.17 17.87 -6.84
C ASP A 59 20.19 16.72 -6.81
N ASP A 60 20.75 16.37 -7.98
CA ASP A 60 21.71 15.28 -8.22
C ASP A 60 21.18 13.86 -7.91
N THR A 61 19.88 13.71 -7.64
CA THR A 61 19.22 12.39 -7.65
C THR A 61 19.40 11.76 -9.03
N THR A 62 19.84 10.51 -9.06
CA THR A 62 20.04 9.73 -10.28
C THR A 62 19.13 8.50 -10.28
N TRP A 63 18.40 8.28 -11.36
CA TRP A 63 17.48 7.14 -11.51
C TRP A 63 17.77 6.35 -12.78
N PHE A 64 18.00 5.05 -12.64
CA PHE A 64 18.19 4.11 -13.73
C PHE A 64 16.88 3.39 -14.04
N CYS A 65 16.49 3.36 -15.30
CA CYS A 65 15.34 2.61 -15.79
C CYS A 65 15.66 1.99 -17.16
N ASN A 66 14.81 1.07 -17.61
CA ASN A 66 14.80 0.58 -18.99
C ASN A 66 13.57 1.15 -19.72
N PRO A 67 13.47 0.96 -21.04
CA PRO A 67 12.26 1.30 -21.81
C PRO A 67 10.95 0.81 -21.21
N ASP A 68 10.96 -0.30 -20.49
CA ASP A 68 9.77 -0.92 -19.91
C ASP A 68 9.28 -0.20 -18.64
N THR A 69 10.09 0.70 -18.05
CA THR A 69 9.88 1.25 -16.70
C THR A 69 9.95 2.76 -16.61
N ILE A 70 10.18 3.45 -17.74
CA ILE A 70 10.16 4.93 -17.83
C ILE A 70 8.84 5.52 -17.31
N GLU A 71 7.71 4.85 -17.59
CA GLU A 71 6.38 5.28 -17.16
C GLU A 71 6.18 5.20 -15.63
N ASP A 72 6.96 4.37 -14.91
CA ASP A 72 6.87 4.29 -13.46
C ASP A 72 7.46 5.56 -12.80
N VAL A 73 8.44 6.20 -13.47
CA VAL A 73 9.04 7.47 -13.01
C VAL A 73 8.11 8.64 -13.30
N PHE A 74 7.44 8.62 -14.46
CA PHE A 74 6.56 9.68 -14.95
C PHE A 74 5.17 9.14 -15.35
N PRO A 75 4.35 8.67 -14.39
CA PRO A 75 3.03 8.11 -14.69
C PRO A 75 2.07 9.16 -15.29
N GLU A 76 2.30 10.45 -15.02
CA GLU A 76 1.54 11.58 -15.55
C GLU A 76 1.83 11.94 -17.03
N ALA A 77 2.85 11.34 -17.64
CA ALA A 77 3.24 11.67 -19.00
C ALA A 77 2.31 11.03 -20.03
N THR A 78 1.86 11.83 -21.01
CA THR A 78 0.99 11.36 -22.09
C THR A 78 1.77 10.56 -23.13
N THR A 79 1.38 9.32 -23.36
CA THR A 79 1.75 8.58 -24.58
C THR A 79 0.88 9.05 -25.74
N SER A 80 1.46 9.64 -26.79
CA SER A 80 0.72 9.98 -28.00
C SER A 80 0.60 8.75 -28.90
N ASN A 81 -0.61 8.22 -29.03
CA ASN A 81 -0.89 7.03 -29.84
C ASN A 81 -1.55 7.46 -31.15
N ARG A 82 -0.72 7.81 -32.16
CA ARG A 82 -1.15 7.86 -33.56
C ARG A 82 -0.24 6.90 -34.33
N SER A 83 -0.86 5.93 -35.01
CA SER A 83 -0.25 4.97 -35.95
C SER A 83 0.74 3.92 -35.44
N GLY A 84 0.60 3.44 -34.19
CA GLY A 84 1.33 2.24 -33.72
C GLY A 84 2.81 2.46 -33.38
N ASN A 85 3.28 3.71 -33.41
CA ASN A 85 4.57 4.14 -32.87
C ASN A 85 4.31 5.00 -31.62
N THR A 86 4.42 4.40 -30.45
CA THR A 86 4.19 5.06 -29.15
C THR A 86 5.40 5.93 -28.80
N SER A 87 5.32 7.23 -29.09
CA SER A 87 6.30 8.22 -28.64
C SER A 87 5.95 8.69 -27.24
N PHE A 88 6.89 8.57 -26.30
CA PHE A 88 6.75 9.07 -24.94
C PHE A 88 7.42 10.44 -24.82
N VAL A 89 6.65 11.47 -24.51
CA VAL A 89 7.20 12.81 -24.30
C VAL A 89 7.73 12.88 -22.86
N LEU A 90 9.04 12.95 -22.70
CA LEU A 90 9.68 12.97 -21.39
C LEU A 90 9.38 14.31 -20.70
N PRO A 91 8.80 14.31 -19.48
CA PRO A 91 8.55 15.54 -18.75
C PRO A 91 9.84 16.28 -18.38
N ALA A 92 9.75 17.60 -18.21
CA ALA A 92 10.88 18.44 -17.83
C ALA A 92 11.30 18.28 -16.35
N GLY A 93 10.55 17.51 -15.56
CA GLY A 93 10.75 17.37 -14.13
C GLY A 93 9.66 16.55 -13.46
N LEU A 94 9.81 16.35 -12.15
CA LEU A 94 8.88 15.69 -11.26
C LEU A 94 8.13 16.73 -10.43
N SER A 95 6.83 16.51 -10.24
CA SER A 95 5.99 17.29 -9.33
C SER A 95 5.52 16.42 -8.17
N GLY A 96 5.49 17.00 -6.97
CA GLY A 96 4.83 16.38 -5.81
C GLY A 96 3.31 16.24 -6.02
N SER A 97 2.69 15.31 -5.29
CA SER A 97 1.22 15.16 -5.27
C SER A 97 0.53 16.44 -4.77
N GLU A 98 -0.76 16.65 -5.06
CA GLU A 98 -1.48 17.87 -4.67
C GLU A 98 -1.36 18.19 -3.17
N GLU A 99 -1.39 17.17 -2.31
CA GLU A 99 -1.21 17.29 -0.84
C GLU A 99 0.22 17.72 -0.44
N ASN A 100 1.24 17.34 -1.23
CA ASN A 100 2.65 17.59 -0.92
C ASN A 100 3.27 18.71 -1.77
N ARG A 101 2.51 19.29 -2.70
CA ARG A 101 3.00 20.29 -3.65
C ARG A 101 3.51 21.55 -2.95
N GLY A 102 2.89 21.92 -1.82
CA GLY A 102 3.32 23.04 -0.97
C GLY A 102 4.56 22.74 -0.11
N ILE A 103 4.92 21.46 0.07
CA ILE A 103 5.98 21.02 1.00
C ILE A 103 7.26 20.60 0.25
N ILE A 104 7.13 19.83 -0.83
CA ILE A 104 8.28 19.23 -1.55
C ILE A 104 8.73 20.13 -2.72
N GLY A 105 7.79 20.79 -3.41
CA GLY A 105 8.04 21.58 -4.62
C GLY A 105 8.29 20.71 -5.88
N ASP A 106 8.58 21.36 -7.01
CA ASP A 106 8.91 20.69 -8.27
C ASP A 106 10.44 20.49 -8.41
N VAL A 107 10.85 19.40 -9.06
CA VAL A 107 12.27 19.03 -9.29
C VAL A 107 12.51 18.89 -10.79
N ILE A 108 13.60 19.46 -11.30
CA ILE A 108 13.86 19.54 -12.74
C ILE A 108 14.71 18.35 -13.19
N LEU A 109 14.33 17.72 -14.28
CA LEU A 109 15.18 16.72 -14.95
C LEU A 109 16.31 17.47 -15.67
N LYS A 110 17.54 17.28 -15.22
CA LYS A 110 18.74 18.00 -15.66
C LYS A 110 19.42 17.31 -16.84
N ALA A 111 19.55 15.99 -16.81
CA ALA A 111 20.20 15.23 -17.88
C ALA A 111 19.58 13.84 -18.08
N VAL A 112 19.74 13.32 -19.29
CA VAL A 112 19.39 11.96 -19.67
C VAL A 112 20.57 11.31 -20.39
N ASN A 113 21.07 10.20 -19.87
CA ASN A 113 22.13 9.40 -20.49
C ASN A 113 21.57 8.05 -20.93
N ILE A 114 21.95 7.62 -22.13
CA ILE A 114 21.50 6.35 -22.71
C ILE A 114 22.71 5.44 -22.85
N PHE A 115 22.55 4.22 -22.36
CA PHE A 115 23.57 3.18 -22.40
C PHE A 115 23.03 1.92 -23.08
N SER A 116 23.86 1.26 -23.87
CA SER A 116 23.65 -0.15 -24.22
C SER A 116 24.38 -1.06 -23.25
N LYS A 117 23.83 -2.24 -22.99
CA LYS A 117 24.55 -3.29 -22.26
C LYS A 117 25.65 -3.87 -23.15
N LYS A 118 26.88 -3.96 -22.63
CA LYS A 118 27.86 -4.92 -23.18
C LYS A 118 27.31 -6.32 -22.91
N LYS A 119 27.66 -7.31 -23.73
CA LYS A 119 27.21 -8.69 -23.54
C LYS A 119 27.70 -9.19 -22.17
N ILE A 120 26.83 -9.14 -21.15
CA ILE A 120 27.16 -9.60 -19.80
C ILE A 120 27.16 -11.12 -19.87
N THR A 121 28.32 -11.74 -19.66
CA THR A 121 28.47 -13.20 -19.61
C THR A 121 28.19 -13.79 -18.24
N LYS A 122 28.11 -12.94 -17.19
CA LYS A 122 27.91 -13.33 -15.80
C LYS A 122 26.43 -13.31 -15.40
N GLU A 123 26.01 -14.31 -14.65
CA GLU A 123 24.65 -14.37 -14.08
C GLU A 123 24.47 -13.34 -12.95
N VAL A 124 23.23 -12.91 -12.67
CA VAL A 124 22.95 -11.89 -11.64
C VAL A 124 23.48 -12.28 -10.25
N LYS A 125 23.43 -13.58 -9.92
CA LYS A 125 23.98 -14.10 -8.68
C LYS A 125 25.49 -13.92 -8.57
N GLU A 126 26.23 -14.07 -9.67
CA GLU A 126 27.69 -13.85 -9.71
C GLU A 126 28.04 -12.37 -9.53
N LEU A 127 27.24 -11.46 -10.13
CA LEU A 127 27.41 -10.02 -9.97
C LEU A 127 27.12 -9.57 -8.54
N ALA A 128 26.09 -10.14 -7.91
CA ALA A 128 25.79 -9.88 -6.51
C ALA A 128 26.90 -10.39 -5.59
N ALA A 129 27.40 -11.60 -5.83
CA ALA A 129 28.52 -12.15 -5.07
C ALA A 129 29.80 -11.31 -5.21
N ASP A 130 30.10 -10.77 -6.40
CA ASP A 130 31.23 -9.85 -6.61
C ASP A 130 31.05 -8.53 -5.85
N LEU A 131 29.84 -7.96 -5.88
CA LEU A 131 29.52 -6.75 -5.11
C LEU A 131 29.68 -7.00 -3.61
N GLU A 132 29.13 -8.09 -3.08
CA GLU A 132 29.24 -8.46 -1.66
C GLU A 132 30.69 -8.67 -1.24
N LYS A 133 31.45 -9.42 -2.03
CA LYS A 133 32.87 -9.66 -1.78
C LYS A 133 33.66 -8.35 -1.65
N LYS A 134 33.37 -7.36 -2.50
CA LYS A 134 33.99 -6.02 -2.43
C LYS A 134 33.50 -5.21 -1.23
N GLN A 135 32.20 -5.20 -0.95
CA GLN A 135 31.63 -4.49 0.19
C GLN A 135 32.12 -5.03 1.55
N LEU A 136 32.36 -6.34 1.62
CA LEU A 136 32.85 -7.01 2.82
C LEU A 136 34.37 -6.97 2.94
N ASP A 137 35.10 -6.27 2.06
CA ASP A 137 36.58 -6.25 2.00
C ASP A 137 37.21 -7.65 1.93
N ASN A 138 36.51 -8.61 1.30
CA ASN A 138 36.84 -10.04 1.27
C ASN A 138 36.85 -10.73 2.65
N LEU A 139 36.26 -10.13 3.67
CA LEU A 139 36.16 -10.67 5.02
C LEU A 139 34.74 -11.18 5.24
N SER A 140 34.46 -12.44 4.90
CA SER A 140 33.20 -13.11 5.28
C SER A 140 33.40 -13.93 6.57
N GLY A 141 32.38 -14.00 7.42
CA GLY A 141 32.41 -14.73 8.69
C GLY A 141 32.29 -13.86 9.93
N LEU A 142 32.53 -14.48 11.09
CA LEU A 142 32.44 -13.84 12.40
C LEU A 142 33.82 -13.33 12.82
N TYR A 143 33.90 -12.04 13.14
CA TYR A 143 35.13 -11.35 13.54
C TYR A 143 34.96 -10.68 14.89
N GLN A 144 36.05 -10.51 15.62
CA GLN A 144 36.09 -9.69 16.82
C GLN A 144 36.29 -8.22 16.43
N LEU A 145 35.56 -7.32 17.07
CA LEU A 145 35.63 -5.89 16.81
C LEU A 145 36.41 -5.19 17.94
N ASP A 146 37.57 -4.62 17.59
CA ASP A 146 38.40 -3.92 18.58
C ASP A 146 37.84 -2.53 18.94
N LYS A 147 38.43 -1.86 19.93
CA LYS A 147 38.01 -0.51 20.38
C LYS A 147 38.07 0.57 19.30
N ASN A 148 38.87 0.36 18.26
CA ASN A 148 39.05 1.28 17.13
C ASN A 148 38.16 0.91 15.94
N PHE A 149 37.25 -0.06 16.11
CA PHE A 149 36.33 -0.56 15.08
C PHE A 149 37.00 -1.42 13.98
N ASN A 150 38.17 -1.99 14.25
CA ASN A 150 38.83 -2.91 13.32
C ASN A 150 38.34 -4.35 13.50
N LEU A 151 38.21 -5.07 12.38
CA LEU A 151 37.88 -6.49 12.36
C LEU A 151 39.14 -7.34 12.59
N LEU A 152 39.12 -8.17 13.63
CA LEU A 152 40.18 -9.10 13.98
C LEU A 152 39.68 -10.55 13.85
N PRO A 153 40.54 -11.51 13.48
CA PRO A 153 40.17 -12.93 13.49
C PRO A 153 39.61 -13.36 14.85
N PHE A 154 38.50 -14.07 14.85
CA PHE A 154 37.85 -14.56 16.06
C PHE A 154 38.10 -16.06 16.25
N THR A 155 38.38 -16.46 17.49
CA THR A 155 38.40 -17.86 17.91
C THR A 155 37.41 -18.07 19.05
N ALA A 156 36.49 -19.01 18.87
CA ALA A 156 35.43 -19.26 19.84
C ALA A 156 35.98 -19.65 21.21
N SER A 157 35.58 -18.92 22.25
CA SER A 157 35.93 -19.16 23.64
C SER A 157 34.72 -18.94 24.54
N VAL A 158 34.70 -19.61 25.70
CA VAL A 158 33.67 -19.40 26.71
C VAL A 158 33.98 -18.09 27.43
N SER A 159 32.95 -17.27 27.63
CA SER A 159 33.04 -15.99 28.34
C SER A 159 32.05 -15.97 29.51
N ALA A 160 32.44 -15.34 30.62
CA ALA A 160 31.54 -15.05 31.74
C ALA A 160 30.66 -13.82 31.48
N LYS A 161 31.02 -12.99 30.49
CA LYS A 161 30.24 -11.85 30.01
C LYS A 161 29.48 -12.20 28.72
N PRO A 162 28.35 -11.54 28.45
CA PRO A 162 27.62 -11.72 27.19
C PRO A 162 28.47 -11.27 26.00
N TRP A 163 28.25 -11.90 24.84
CA TRP A 163 28.82 -11.50 23.56
C TRP A 163 27.86 -10.54 22.85
N LEU A 164 28.32 -9.33 22.51
CA LEU A 164 27.57 -8.42 21.64
C LEU A 164 27.86 -8.75 20.18
N ILE A 165 26.85 -8.97 19.35
CA ILE A 165 27.01 -9.25 17.92
C ILE A 165 26.33 -8.16 17.09
N PHE A 166 27.09 -7.56 16.18
CA PHE A 166 26.59 -6.65 15.14
C PHE A 166 26.19 -7.41 13.88
N LEU A 167 24.96 -7.17 13.40
CA LEU A 167 24.37 -7.78 12.19
C LEU A 167 23.99 -6.70 11.18
N HIS A 168 24.82 -6.50 10.15
CA HIS A 168 24.66 -5.41 9.19
C HIS A 168 23.53 -5.65 8.16
N GLY A 169 23.16 -4.58 7.44
CA GLY A 169 22.06 -4.56 6.47
C GLY A 169 22.42 -5.01 5.04
N THR A 170 21.42 -4.96 4.16
CA THR A 170 21.49 -5.39 2.76
C THR A 170 22.57 -4.64 1.95
N GLY A 171 23.43 -5.39 1.26
CA GLY A 171 24.49 -4.84 0.41
C GLY A 171 25.53 -4.00 1.17
N SER A 172 25.60 -4.13 2.50
CA SER A 172 26.46 -3.35 3.39
C SER A 172 27.55 -4.21 4.03
N SER A 173 28.28 -3.63 4.99
CA SER A 173 29.27 -4.27 5.84
C SER A 173 29.20 -3.70 7.25
N THR A 174 29.94 -4.29 8.19
CA THR A 174 30.03 -3.80 9.58
C THR A 174 30.43 -2.34 9.63
N LYS A 175 31.47 -1.95 8.88
CA LYS A 175 31.92 -0.56 8.78
C LYS A 175 30.85 0.32 8.13
N GLY A 176 30.22 -0.15 7.05
CA GLY A 176 29.19 0.61 6.33
C GLY A 176 27.92 0.87 7.15
N SER A 177 27.49 -0.09 7.97
CA SER A 177 26.27 0.05 8.79
C SER A 177 26.52 0.71 10.14
N PHE A 178 27.64 0.41 10.80
CA PHE A 178 27.84 0.77 12.21
C PHE A 178 29.07 1.67 12.45
N GLY A 179 29.89 1.97 11.45
CA GLY A 179 31.15 2.71 11.63
C GLY A 179 31.00 4.09 12.25
N GLU A 180 29.86 4.75 12.02
CA GLU A 180 29.49 6.04 12.62
C GLU A 180 29.26 5.97 14.14
N LEU A 181 29.19 4.78 14.75
CA LEU A 181 29.22 4.63 16.20
C LEU A 181 30.59 4.90 16.80
N ASN A 182 31.68 4.83 16.02
CA ASN A 182 33.01 5.00 16.57
C ASN A 182 33.16 6.37 17.26
N ASN A 183 33.78 6.40 18.45
CA ASN A 183 33.91 7.58 19.31
C ASN A 183 32.60 8.21 19.82
N THR A 184 31.47 7.50 19.75
CA THR A 184 30.18 7.96 20.30
C THR A 184 29.94 7.45 21.73
N ALA A 185 28.98 8.06 22.45
CA ALA A 185 28.62 7.60 23.79
C ALA A 185 28.12 6.13 23.85
N PRO A 186 27.28 5.64 22.92
CA PRO A 186 26.96 4.21 22.80
C PRO A 186 28.18 3.31 22.67
N TRP A 187 29.15 3.68 21.83
CA TRP A 187 30.34 2.86 21.61
C TRP A 187 31.24 2.79 22.83
N ASN A 188 31.46 3.93 23.49
CA ASN A 188 32.23 3.97 24.73
C ASN A 188 31.58 3.08 25.81
N PHE A 189 30.25 3.10 25.91
CA PHE A 189 29.52 2.21 26.81
C PHE A 189 29.67 0.74 26.43
N ILE A 190 29.59 0.40 25.13
CA ILE A 190 29.78 -0.97 24.65
C ILE A 190 31.18 -1.48 25.03
N GLN A 191 32.22 -0.70 24.77
CA GLN A 191 33.59 -1.11 25.10
C GLN A 191 33.77 -1.36 26.60
N GLN A 192 33.19 -0.51 27.45
CA GLN A 192 33.21 -0.68 28.90
C GLN A 192 32.42 -1.91 29.37
N GLN A 193 31.21 -2.11 28.85
CA GLN A 193 30.31 -3.16 29.32
C GLN A 193 30.77 -4.55 28.89
N TYR A 194 31.21 -4.69 27.64
CA TYR A 194 31.52 -5.98 27.04
C TYR A 194 33.01 -6.33 27.05
N GLU A 195 33.92 -5.45 27.50
CA GLU A 195 35.36 -5.76 27.70
C GLU A 195 36.02 -6.59 26.57
N GLY A 196 35.74 -6.24 25.32
CA GLY A 196 36.28 -6.92 24.13
C GLY A 196 35.46 -8.13 23.64
N GLN A 197 34.37 -8.52 24.31
CA GLN A 197 33.39 -9.50 23.82
C GLN A 197 32.41 -8.87 22.81
N VAL A 198 32.96 -8.17 21.81
CA VAL A 198 32.20 -7.53 20.75
C VAL A 198 32.56 -8.21 19.42
N LEU A 199 31.56 -8.73 18.75
CA LEU A 199 31.68 -9.45 17.49
C LEU A 199 30.91 -8.72 16.39
N ALA A 200 31.35 -8.93 15.17
CA ALA A 200 30.71 -8.44 13.97
C ALA A 200 30.60 -9.58 12.96
N PHE A 201 29.40 -9.82 12.45
CA PHE A 201 29.16 -10.87 11.47
C PHE A 201 29.09 -10.28 10.06
N GLN A 202 30.17 -10.45 9.31
CA GLN A 202 30.27 -10.07 7.91
C GLN A 202 29.64 -11.17 7.05
N HIS A 203 28.48 -10.89 6.46
CA HIS A 203 27.70 -11.90 5.78
C HIS A 203 27.11 -11.41 4.47
N GLU A 204 26.97 -12.33 3.52
CA GLU A 204 26.31 -12.09 2.25
C GLU A 204 24.81 -11.89 2.50
N THR A 205 24.26 -10.77 2.05
CA THR A 205 22.88 -10.30 2.33
C THR A 205 21.98 -10.26 1.09
N LEU A 206 22.57 -10.39 -0.11
CA LEU A 206 21.90 -10.50 -1.41
C LEU A 206 21.84 -11.96 -1.86
N THR A 207 22.98 -12.67 -1.81
CA THR A 207 23.08 -14.03 -2.37
C THR A 207 22.71 -15.16 -1.42
N LYS A 208 22.61 -14.88 -0.12
CA LYS A 208 22.20 -15.85 0.91
C LYS A 208 20.93 -15.39 1.62
N SER A 209 20.06 -16.32 2.02
CA SER A 209 18.87 -16.05 2.84
C SER A 209 19.24 -15.82 4.32
N PRO A 210 18.36 -15.22 5.15
CA PRO A 210 18.62 -15.05 6.57
C PRO A 210 18.88 -16.38 7.30
N LEU A 211 18.21 -17.47 6.87
CA LEU A 211 18.43 -18.81 7.38
C LEU A 211 19.84 -19.31 7.07
N GLN A 212 20.32 -19.14 5.84
CA GLN A 212 21.68 -19.51 5.47
C GLN A 212 22.74 -18.71 6.25
N ASN A 213 22.49 -17.42 6.48
CA ASN A 213 23.37 -16.59 7.31
C ASN A 213 23.41 -17.09 8.77
N VAL A 214 22.26 -17.46 9.35
CA VAL A 214 22.23 -18.03 10.71
C VAL A 214 22.93 -19.39 10.75
N GLU A 215 22.75 -20.24 9.74
CA GLU A 215 23.45 -21.53 9.61
C GLU A 215 24.98 -21.36 9.68
N GLU A 216 25.52 -20.33 9.02
CA GLU A 216 26.95 -20.01 9.06
C GLU A 216 27.40 -19.38 10.38
N LEU A 217 26.57 -18.52 10.96
CA LEU A 217 26.86 -17.85 12.23
C LEU A 217 26.92 -18.85 13.38
N VAL A 218 25.93 -19.73 13.52
CA VAL A 218 25.86 -20.67 14.65
C VAL A 218 27.01 -21.67 14.66
N LYS A 219 27.62 -21.98 13.50
CA LYS A 219 28.83 -22.83 13.42
C LYS A 219 30.02 -22.18 14.11
N GLN A 220 30.15 -20.85 14.01
CA GLN A 220 31.28 -20.08 14.52
C GLN A 220 31.11 -19.62 15.98
N LEU A 221 29.88 -19.63 16.51
CA LEU A 221 29.62 -19.25 17.91
C LEU A 221 30.18 -20.27 18.92
N PRO A 222 30.57 -19.82 20.13
CA PRO A 222 31.00 -20.69 21.22
C PRO A 222 29.97 -21.77 21.59
N LYS A 223 30.44 -22.86 22.21
CA LYS A 223 29.53 -23.92 22.72
C LYS A 223 28.57 -23.41 23.78
N GLN A 224 28.95 -22.40 24.55
CA GLN A 224 28.11 -21.74 25.53
C GLN A 224 28.30 -20.23 25.40
N ALA A 225 27.22 -19.50 25.15
CA ALA A 225 27.26 -18.05 25.00
C ALA A 225 25.90 -17.43 25.35
N GLU A 226 25.93 -16.42 26.21
CA GLU A 226 24.88 -15.42 26.26
C GLU A 226 25.16 -14.38 25.17
N VAL A 227 24.15 -14.02 24.38
CA VAL A 227 24.28 -13.19 23.18
C VAL A 227 23.36 -11.97 23.28
N HIS A 228 23.96 -10.79 23.08
CA HIS A 228 23.26 -9.54 22.84
C HIS A 228 23.39 -9.18 21.36
N LEU A 229 22.32 -8.66 20.75
CA LEU A 229 22.28 -8.34 19.33
C LEU A 229 22.02 -6.86 19.09
N ILE A 230 22.78 -6.26 18.17
CA ILE A 230 22.43 -5.00 17.50
C ILE A 230 22.40 -5.28 16.01
N SER A 231 21.25 -5.07 15.38
CA SER A 231 21.09 -5.32 13.95
C SER A 231 20.59 -4.10 13.20
N HIS A 232 20.94 -4.00 11.93
CA HIS A 232 20.42 -2.99 11.01
C HIS A 232 19.72 -3.64 9.81
N SER A 233 18.59 -3.08 9.38
CA SER A 233 17.91 -3.47 8.14
C SER A 233 17.63 -4.99 8.08
N ARG A 234 17.91 -5.66 6.94
CA ARG A 234 17.79 -7.12 6.77
C ARG A 234 18.59 -7.93 7.79
N GLY A 235 19.69 -7.40 8.35
CA GLY A 235 20.40 -8.03 9.45
C GLY A 235 19.49 -8.29 10.66
N GLY A 236 18.39 -7.55 10.78
CA GLY A 236 17.38 -7.84 11.78
C GLY A 236 16.57 -9.12 11.55
N LEU A 237 16.39 -9.54 10.30
CA LEU A 237 15.79 -10.84 9.99
C LEU A 237 16.72 -11.99 10.41
N VAL A 238 18.04 -11.81 10.25
CA VAL A 238 19.06 -12.74 10.76
C VAL A 238 18.98 -12.82 12.29
N GLY A 239 18.83 -11.66 12.96
CA GLY A 239 18.66 -11.58 14.41
C GLY A 239 17.40 -12.29 14.92
N ASP A 240 16.26 -12.11 14.26
CA ASP A 240 15.02 -12.82 14.62
C ASP A 240 15.14 -14.33 14.41
N VAL A 241 15.72 -14.79 13.29
CA VAL A 241 15.95 -16.22 13.05
C VAL A 241 16.88 -16.79 14.12
N LEU A 242 17.98 -16.10 14.45
CA LEU A 242 18.89 -16.55 15.51
C LEU A 242 18.16 -16.63 16.86
N ALA A 243 17.37 -15.62 17.21
CA ALA A 243 16.58 -15.60 18.44
C ALA A 243 15.56 -16.76 18.50
N ARG A 244 14.93 -17.11 17.37
CA ARG A 244 14.05 -18.30 17.29
C ARG A 244 14.77 -19.60 17.62
N PHE A 245 16.01 -19.77 17.20
CA PHE A 245 16.78 -20.99 17.48
C PHE A 245 17.52 -20.95 18.82
N CYS A 246 17.78 -19.77 19.38
CA CYS A 246 18.52 -19.55 20.62
C CYS A 246 17.63 -18.95 21.72
N ASN A 247 16.39 -19.45 21.81
CA ASN A 247 15.38 -19.08 22.80
C ASN A 247 15.66 -19.75 24.16
N GLY A 248 15.21 -19.16 25.27
CA GLY A 248 15.44 -19.70 26.62
C GLY A 248 14.81 -21.09 26.82
N SER A 249 13.61 -21.31 26.28
CA SER A 249 12.94 -22.62 26.28
C SER A 249 13.32 -23.46 25.05
N GLU A 250 13.95 -24.62 25.26
CA GLU A 250 14.29 -25.55 24.18
C GLU A 250 13.08 -26.08 23.41
N MET A 251 11.93 -26.20 24.08
CA MET A 251 10.66 -26.64 23.48
C MET A 251 10.06 -25.59 22.51
N ASN A 252 10.52 -24.34 22.60
CA ASN A 252 10.06 -23.22 21.78
C ASN A 252 11.18 -22.70 20.87
N ARG A 253 11.94 -23.61 20.24
CA ARG A 253 13.01 -23.27 19.30
C ARG A 253 12.66 -23.61 17.86
N GLY A 254 13.15 -22.79 16.94
CA GLY A 254 13.07 -23.01 15.50
C GLY A 254 11.74 -22.59 14.87
N PHE A 255 11.17 -23.45 14.04
CA PHE A 255 9.93 -23.23 13.30
C PHE A 255 8.90 -24.30 13.66
N ASP A 256 7.64 -23.90 13.79
CA ASP A 256 6.57 -24.83 14.12
C ASP A 256 6.17 -25.71 12.93
N LYS A 257 5.35 -26.72 13.19
CA LYS A 257 4.92 -27.68 12.16
C LYS A 257 4.16 -27.03 11.01
N ASN A 258 3.30 -26.06 11.26
CA ASN A 258 2.48 -25.43 10.22
C ASN A 258 3.33 -24.53 9.32
N GLU A 259 4.30 -23.83 9.90
CA GLU A 259 5.30 -23.05 9.17
C GLU A 259 6.14 -23.94 8.25
N ILE A 260 6.61 -25.10 8.74
CA ILE A 260 7.34 -26.08 7.93
C ILE A 260 6.48 -26.59 6.78
N VAL A 261 5.24 -26.99 7.05
CA VAL A 261 4.29 -27.46 6.01
C VAL A 261 4.03 -26.39 4.96
N LEU A 262 3.92 -25.12 5.35
CA LEU A 262 3.76 -24.04 4.38
C LEU A 262 5.00 -23.88 3.50
N LEU A 263 6.20 -23.92 4.08
CA LEU A 263 7.46 -23.85 3.31
C LEU A 263 7.59 -25.02 2.33
N GLU A 264 7.16 -26.22 2.71
CA GLU A 264 7.09 -27.38 1.81
C GLU A 264 6.16 -27.12 0.62
N LYS A 265 4.94 -26.62 0.88
CA LYS A 265 3.95 -26.27 -0.16
C LYS A 265 4.45 -25.19 -1.11
N GLU A 266 5.23 -24.24 -0.61
CA GLU A 266 5.82 -23.14 -1.37
C GLU A 266 7.19 -23.52 -1.98
N ASN A 267 7.55 -24.81 -1.99
CA ASN A 267 8.78 -25.36 -2.58
C ASN A 267 10.09 -24.77 -2.01
N ARG A 268 10.10 -24.33 -0.75
CA ARG A 268 11.25 -23.66 -0.10
C ARG A 268 12.29 -24.66 0.44
N SER A 269 12.77 -25.55 -0.43
CA SER A 269 13.69 -26.63 -0.05
C SER A 269 15.02 -26.14 0.54
N ALA A 270 15.55 -25.00 0.10
CA ALA A 270 16.77 -24.41 0.65
C ALA A 270 16.58 -23.89 2.09
N ASP A 271 15.43 -23.29 2.38
CA ASP A 271 15.08 -22.82 3.71
C ASP A 271 14.91 -24.00 4.68
N LEU A 272 14.19 -25.05 4.25
CA LEU A 272 13.99 -26.28 5.03
C LEU A 272 15.33 -26.95 5.40
N LYS A 273 16.26 -27.06 4.43
CA LYS A 273 17.62 -27.59 4.69
C LYS A 273 18.38 -26.75 5.70
N SER A 274 18.27 -25.42 5.60
CA SER A 274 18.95 -24.50 6.53
C SER A 274 18.37 -24.62 7.94
N ILE A 275 17.04 -24.72 8.08
CA ILE A 275 16.35 -24.95 9.36
C ILE A 275 16.84 -26.23 10.03
N GLU A 276 16.94 -27.33 9.29
CA GLU A 276 17.45 -28.61 9.79
C GLU A 276 18.94 -28.50 10.19
N ALA A 277 19.76 -27.87 9.35
CA ALA A 277 21.19 -27.70 9.59
C ALA A 277 21.49 -26.83 10.82
N ILE A 278 20.73 -25.75 11.04
CA ILE A 278 20.82 -24.90 12.25
C ILE A 278 20.48 -25.74 13.47
N SER A 279 19.33 -26.43 13.44
CA SER A 279 18.87 -27.28 14.55
C SER A 279 19.93 -28.32 14.93
N LYS A 280 20.50 -29.01 13.93
CA LYS A 280 21.57 -29.99 14.12
C LYS A 280 22.84 -29.37 14.69
N THR A 281 23.23 -28.18 14.24
CA THR A 281 24.45 -27.50 14.71
C THR A 281 24.32 -27.03 16.16
N LEU A 282 23.10 -26.71 16.59
CA LEU A 282 22.82 -26.28 17.96
C LEU A 282 22.66 -27.46 18.93
N LEU A 283 22.56 -28.70 18.45
CA LEU A 283 22.64 -29.89 19.31
C LEU A 283 24.00 -29.89 20.04
N GLY A 284 23.96 -29.76 21.36
CA GLY A 284 25.16 -29.68 22.19
C GLY A 284 25.78 -28.28 22.32
N LYS A 285 25.10 -27.23 21.84
CA LYS A 285 25.41 -25.82 22.17
C LYS A 285 24.34 -25.25 23.10
N ARG A 286 24.75 -24.37 24.01
CA ARG A 286 23.91 -23.59 24.93
C ARG A 286 24.08 -22.11 24.60
N ILE A 287 23.39 -21.67 23.56
CA ILE A 287 23.40 -20.27 23.11
C ILE A 287 22.04 -19.68 23.42
N GLU A 288 22.03 -18.50 24.04
CA GLU A 288 20.81 -17.79 24.41
C GLU A 288 20.92 -16.34 23.94
N VAL A 289 19.91 -15.85 23.23
CA VAL A 289 19.80 -14.41 22.89
C VAL A 289 19.04 -13.72 24.02
N SER A 290 19.73 -13.02 24.92
CA SER A 290 19.11 -12.39 26.10
C SER A 290 18.74 -10.92 25.88
N ARG A 291 19.29 -10.25 24.86
CA ARG A 291 18.94 -8.88 24.49
C ARG A 291 19.00 -8.64 23.00
N TYR A 292 18.02 -7.92 22.48
CA TYR A 292 18.00 -7.59 21.05
C TYR A 292 17.57 -6.14 20.77
N ILE A 293 18.46 -5.36 20.15
CA ILE A 293 18.18 -4.04 19.57
C ILE A 293 18.11 -4.17 18.05
N ARG A 294 16.93 -3.91 17.49
CA ARG A 294 16.65 -4.05 16.06
C ARG A 294 16.37 -2.69 15.43
N VAL A 295 17.22 -2.26 14.51
CA VAL A 295 17.16 -0.94 13.87
C VAL A 295 16.71 -1.08 12.43
N ALA A 296 15.65 -0.36 12.03
CA ALA A 296 15.18 -0.24 10.64
C ALA A 296 14.90 -1.58 9.91
N CYS A 297 14.54 -2.64 10.64
CA CYS A 297 14.39 -3.97 10.04
C CYS A 297 13.10 -4.08 9.20
N PRO A 298 13.15 -4.63 7.97
CA PRO A 298 11.94 -4.96 7.20
C PRO A 298 11.29 -6.24 7.74
N ALA A 299 10.85 -6.24 9.01
CA ALA A 299 10.43 -7.44 9.73
C ALA A 299 9.17 -8.10 9.14
N SER A 300 8.32 -7.35 8.46
CA SER A 300 7.23 -7.87 7.61
C SER A 300 7.40 -7.52 6.13
N GLY A 301 8.65 -7.38 5.69
CA GLY A 301 9.03 -6.96 4.34
C GLY A 301 8.99 -5.45 4.11
N THR A 302 9.28 -5.03 2.88
CA THR A 302 9.17 -3.64 2.41
C THR A 302 8.57 -3.56 1.01
N THR A 303 7.72 -2.56 0.76
CA THR A 303 7.19 -2.26 -0.58
C THR A 303 8.28 -2.10 -1.63
N LEU A 304 9.47 -1.64 -1.23
CA LEU A 304 10.58 -1.45 -2.15
C LEU A 304 11.15 -2.77 -2.70
N ALA A 305 10.97 -3.88 -1.98
CA ALA A 305 11.34 -5.22 -2.42
C ALA A 305 10.15 -5.98 -3.06
N SER A 306 8.97 -5.36 -3.13
CA SER A 306 7.76 -5.96 -3.73
C SER A 306 7.82 -5.87 -5.26
N GLY A 307 7.94 -7.01 -5.94
CA GLY A 307 7.74 -7.14 -7.39
C GLY A 307 8.63 -6.30 -8.33
N ARG A 308 9.60 -5.54 -7.82
CA ARG A 308 10.51 -4.66 -8.58
C ARG A 308 11.83 -4.43 -7.86
N MET A 309 12.78 -5.34 -8.07
CA MET A 309 14.11 -5.27 -7.45
C MET A 309 14.90 -4.01 -7.86
N ASP A 310 14.65 -3.45 -9.04
CA ASP A 310 15.28 -2.23 -9.56
C ASP A 310 14.96 -0.98 -8.72
N ASN A 311 13.75 -0.88 -8.15
CA ASN A 311 13.39 0.21 -7.24
C ASN A 311 14.29 0.22 -6.00
N PHE A 312 14.57 -0.97 -5.43
CA PHE A 312 15.47 -1.11 -4.30
C PHE A 312 16.88 -0.61 -4.62
N PHE A 313 17.44 -1.01 -5.76
CA PHE A 313 18.78 -0.57 -6.16
C PHE A 313 18.81 0.93 -6.47
N ASN A 314 17.80 1.49 -7.14
CA ASN A 314 17.74 2.93 -7.41
C ASN A 314 17.71 3.77 -6.13
N VAL A 315 16.85 3.41 -5.18
CA VAL A 315 16.77 4.14 -3.91
C VAL A 315 18.06 4.01 -3.11
N THR A 316 18.59 2.80 -2.98
CA THR A 316 19.83 2.52 -2.24
C THR A 316 21.03 3.26 -2.84
N PHE A 317 21.12 3.33 -4.17
CA PHE A 317 22.17 4.05 -4.89
C PHE A 317 22.26 5.53 -4.48
N ASN A 318 21.11 6.20 -4.41
CA ASN A 318 21.04 7.60 -4.04
C ASN A 318 21.35 7.82 -2.56
N LEU A 319 20.86 6.95 -1.67
CA LEU A 319 21.00 7.12 -0.23
C LEU A 319 22.42 6.88 0.29
N ILE A 320 23.17 5.95 -0.31
CA ILE A 320 24.59 5.70 0.04
C ILE A 320 25.51 6.81 -0.52
N GLY A 321 24.98 7.72 -1.34
CA GLY A 321 25.73 8.84 -1.91
C GLY A 321 26.71 8.41 -3.01
N LEU A 322 26.46 7.26 -3.64
CA LEU A 322 27.29 6.75 -4.74
C LEU A 322 27.17 7.59 -6.02
N ALA A 323 26.14 8.43 -6.15
CA ALA A 323 25.96 9.34 -7.28
C ALA A 323 27.21 10.21 -7.50
N GLY A 324 27.77 10.17 -8.72
CA GLY A 324 28.96 10.94 -9.10
C GLY A 324 30.32 10.28 -8.78
N MET A 325 30.37 9.14 -8.08
CA MET A 325 31.63 8.43 -7.76
C MET A 325 32.05 7.41 -8.82
N ALA A 326 32.16 7.83 -10.08
CA ALA A 326 32.33 6.96 -11.25
C ALA A 326 33.56 6.03 -11.24
N THR A 327 34.58 6.35 -10.44
CA THR A 327 35.84 5.58 -10.35
C THR A 327 35.89 4.58 -9.19
N ASN A 328 34.88 4.55 -8.32
CA ASN A 328 34.86 3.64 -7.16
C ASN A 328 34.53 2.19 -7.61
N PRO A 329 35.33 1.16 -7.24
CA PRO A 329 35.05 -0.23 -7.63
C PRO A 329 33.70 -0.77 -7.17
N VAL A 330 33.21 -0.33 -6.00
CA VAL A 330 31.87 -0.67 -5.48
C VAL A 330 30.79 -0.02 -6.33
N TYR A 331 31.01 1.24 -6.77
CA TYR A 331 30.11 1.94 -7.68
C TYR A 331 29.94 1.17 -9.00
N ILE A 332 31.05 0.72 -9.60
CA ILE A 332 31.03 -0.02 -10.86
C ILE A 332 30.28 -1.36 -10.70
N SER A 333 30.57 -2.13 -9.66
CA SER A 333 29.87 -3.39 -9.37
C SER A 333 28.38 -3.19 -9.07
N PHE A 334 28.03 -2.13 -8.36
CA PHE A 334 26.64 -1.80 -8.06
C PHE A 334 25.86 -1.49 -9.33
N ARG A 335 26.41 -0.63 -10.20
CA ARG A 335 25.79 -0.28 -11.49
C ARG A 335 25.67 -1.50 -12.41
N ALA A 336 26.65 -2.40 -12.37
CA ALA A 336 26.59 -3.69 -13.07
C ALA A 336 25.41 -4.54 -12.61
N LEU A 337 25.26 -4.70 -11.29
CA LEU A 337 24.18 -5.47 -10.69
C LEU A 337 22.82 -4.84 -10.97
N ALA A 338 22.66 -3.53 -10.73
CA ALA A 338 21.41 -2.81 -11.01
C ALA A 338 20.98 -2.98 -12.48
N SER A 339 21.93 -2.85 -13.42
CA SER A 339 21.67 -3.04 -14.85
C SER A 339 21.28 -4.47 -15.22
N ALA A 340 21.83 -5.46 -14.53
CA ALA A 340 21.50 -6.86 -14.76
C ALA A 340 20.13 -7.23 -14.15
N VAL A 341 19.85 -6.73 -12.95
CA VAL A 341 18.60 -6.95 -12.19
C VAL A 341 17.38 -6.36 -12.88
N ILE A 342 17.52 -5.24 -13.60
CA ILE A 342 16.46 -4.62 -14.41
C ILE A 342 15.80 -5.62 -15.40
N ASN A 343 16.50 -6.72 -15.76
CA ASN A 343 15.99 -7.76 -16.66
C ASN A 343 15.74 -9.13 -15.97
N CYS A 344 15.78 -9.21 -14.64
CA CYS A 344 15.39 -10.44 -13.93
C CYS A 344 13.89 -10.42 -13.65
N LYS A 345 13.18 -11.51 -14.00
CA LYS A 345 11.72 -11.68 -13.80
C LYS A 345 11.32 -11.85 -12.31
N ASN A 346 11.80 -11.02 -11.40
CA ASN A 346 11.56 -11.19 -9.94
C ASN A 346 11.76 -12.64 -9.47
N ASP A 347 12.72 -13.35 -10.06
CA ASP A 347 12.96 -14.74 -9.72
C ASP A 347 13.51 -14.79 -8.30
N VAL A 348 12.68 -15.30 -7.40
CA VAL A 348 12.90 -15.43 -5.96
C VAL A 348 14.17 -16.21 -5.63
N ASP A 349 14.60 -17.10 -6.53
CA ASP A 349 15.80 -17.93 -6.35
C ASP A 349 17.08 -17.20 -6.77
N THR A 350 16.99 -16.10 -7.51
CA THR A 350 18.17 -15.39 -8.02
C THR A 350 18.93 -14.68 -6.90
N LEU A 351 18.23 -13.97 -6.00
CA LEU A 351 18.81 -13.27 -4.84
C LEU A 351 17.96 -13.53 -3.58
N PRO A 352 18.11 -14.71 -2.92
CA PRO A 352 17.28 -15.10 -1.79
C PRO A 352 17.44 -14.18 -0.57
N GLY A 353 18.54 -13.44 -0.49
CA GLY A 353 18.74 -12.43 0.55
C GLY A 353 17.88 -11.17 0.37
N LEU A 354 17.67 -10.76 -0.89
CA LEU A 354 16.76 -9.65 -1.22
C LEU A 354 15.30 -10.09 -1.14
N GLU A 355 15.00 -11.30 -1.62
CA GLU A 355 13.66 -11.90 -1.59
C GLU A 355 13.11 -12.03 -0.17
N ALA A 356 13.95 -12.31 0.81
CA ALA A 356 13.56 -12.35 2.22
C ALA A 356 13.02 -11.00 2.77
N MET A 357 13.10 -9.90 2.02
CA MET A 357 12.47 -8.62 2.33
C MET A 357 11.19 -8.35 1.55
N ASN A 358 10.79 -9.24 0.63
CA ASN A 358 9.53 -9.14 -0.09
C ASN A 358 8.36 -9.43 0.87
N PRO A 359 7.36 -8.53 1.01
CA PRO A 359 6.19 -8.76 1.85
C PRO A 359 5.39 -10.03 1.51
N ASP A 360 5.47 -10.49 0.26
CA ASP A 360 4.83 -11.72 -0.24
C ASP A 360 5.68 -12.99 -0.04
N SER A 361 6.90 -12.87 0.48
CA SER A 361 7.80 -14.01 0.68
C SER A 361 7.20 -15.03 1.65
N PRO A 362 7.24 -16.35 1.32
CA PRO A 362 6.92 -17.40 2.29
C PRO A 362 7.72 -17.29 3.58
N PHE A 363 8.99 -16.83 3.51
CA PHE A 363 9.84 -16.60 4.68
C PHE A 363 9.26 -15.52 5.61
N ILE A 364 8.83 -14.38 5.06
CA ILE A 364 8.22 -13.31 5.85
C ILE A 364 6.91 -13.81 6.49
N LYS A 365 6.10 -14.56 5.75
CA LYS A 365 4.86 -15.14 6.27
C LYS A 365 5.09 -16.06 7.46
N VAL A 366 6.03 -17.03 7.37
CA VAL A 366 6.33 -17.93 8.51
C VAL A 366 7.00 -17.20 9.68
N LEU A 367 7.77 -16.14 9.42
CA LEU A 367 8.40 -15.36 10.48
C LEU A 367 7.37 -14.56 11.29
N ASN A 368 6.28 -14.14 10.64
CA ASN A 368 5.22 -13.30 11.21
C ASN A 368 3.97 -14.10 11.60
N ASN A 369 4.06 -15.43 11.68
CA ASN A 369 2.93 -16.29 12.04
C ASN A 369 2.39 -15.96 13.43
N LEU A 370 1.19 -15.36 13.49
CA LEU A 370 0.52 -14.97 14.75
C LEU A 370 -0.05 -16.16 15.52
N SER A 371 -0.15 -17.34 14.87
CA SER A 371 -0.62 -18.58 15.48
C SER A 371 0.55 -19.48 15.94
N SER A 372 1.78 -18.98 15.88
CA SER A 372 2.97 -19.79 16.11
C SER A 372 3.05 -20.32 17.53
N GLY A 373 3.39 -21.60 17.66
CA GLY A 373 3.77 -22.19 18.94
C GLY A 373 5.13 -21.71 19.44
N VAL A 374 5.98 -21.16 18.55
CA VAL A 374 7.31 -20.67 18.86
C VAL A 374 7.23 -19.21 19.30
N VAL A 375 7.13 -18.99 20.61
CA VAL A 375 7.10 -17.65 21.21
C VAL A 375 8.40 -17.37 21.96
N LEU A 376 9.03 -16.24 21.64
CA LEU A 376 10.30 -15.83 22.21
C LEU A 376 10.11 -15.13 23.56
N ASP A 377 10.98 -15.44 24.51
CA ASP A 377 11.01 -14.82 25.83
C ASP A 377 11.95 -13.60 25.91
N ASN A 378 12.83 -13.44 24.91
CA ASN A 378 13.83 -12.38 24.95
C ASN A 378 13.29 -11.00 24.54
N PRO A 379 13.68 -9.93 25.28
CA PRO A 379 13.22 -8.57 25.05
C PRO A 379 13.71 -8.00 23.71
N LEU A 380 12.88 -7.15 23.12
CA LEU A 380 13.15 -6.49 21.85
C LEU A 380 12.94 -4.98 21.96
N ALA A 381 14.02 -4.25 21.68
CA ALA A 381 14.01 -2.80 21.52
C ALA A 381 14.12 -2.47 20.02
N ILE A 382 13.13 -1.76 19.48
CA ILE A 382 13.06 -1.39 18.07
C ILE A 382 13.43 0.08 17.93
N VAL A 383 14.34 0.38 17.01
CA VAL A 383 14.57 1.76 16.57
C VAL A 383 14.02 1.87 15.15
N SER A 384 13.00 2.70 14.99
CA SER A 384 12.22 2.89 13.77
C SER A 384 12.27 4.34 13.30
N GLY A 385 12.01 4.57 12.03
CA GLY A 385 12.10 5.90 11.44
C GLY A 385 10.96 6.23 10.50
N ASN A 386 10.68 7.53 10.37
CA ASN A 386 9.80 8.11 9.37
C ASN A 386 10.44 9.39 8.79
N CYS A 387 10.77 9.39 7.50
CA CYS A 387 11.36 10.53 6.80
C CYS A 387 10.26 11.54 6.45
N LYS A 388 10.24 12.71 7.09
CA LYS A 388 9.25 13.75 6.80
C LYS A 388 9.56 14.54 5.52
N THR A 389 10.78 15.02 5.39
CA THR A 389 11.28 15.76 4.21
C THR A 389 12.81 15.83 4.24
N LYS A 390 13.48 15.55 3.12
CA LYS A 390 14.95 15.64 2.97
C LYS A 390 15.30 16.64 1.86
N MET A 391 15.85 17.80 2.25
CA MET A 391 15.99 18.97 1.36
C MET A 391 16.88 18.74 0.13
N ASN A 392 17.84 17.81 0.20
CA ASN A 392 18.83 17.54 -0.85
C ASN A 392 18.53 16.29 -1.71
N LEU A 393 17.36 15.67 -1.58
CA LEU A 393 16.93 14.51 -2.37
C LEU A 393 15.42 14.56 -2.64
N LYS A 394 14.94 15.70 -3.13
CA LYS A 394 13.53 15.96 -3.41
C LYS A 394 12.98 15.03 -4.51
N ALA A 395 13.73 14.77 -5.57
CA ALA A 395 13.30 13.84 -6.63
C ALA A 395 13.12 12.43 -6.05
N LEU A 396 14.06 11.98 -5.22
CA LEU A 396 13.95 10.69 -4.55
C LEU A 396 12.71 10.62 -3.64
N LEU A 397 12.40 11.68 -2.89
CA LEU A 397 11.19 11.75 -2.07
C LEU A 397 9.91 11.69 -2.89
N ILE A 398 9.86 12.38 -4.03
CA ILE A 398 8.70 12.31 -4.93
C ILE A 398 8.52 10.88 -5.43
N ILE A 399 9.58 10.24 -5.91
CA ILE A 399 9.53 8.86 -6.40
C ILE A 399 9.16 7.88 -5.27
N ALA A 400 9.80 8.00 -4.10
CA ALA A 400 9.50 7.17 -2.93
C ALA A 400 8.05 7.36 -2.46
N SER A 401 7.53 8.60 -2.44
CA SER A 401 6.14 8.86 -2.07
C SER A 401 5.13 8.16 -2.98
N ARG A 402 5.47 7.99 -4.26
CA ARG A 402 4.66 7.24 -5.24
C ARG A 402 4.77 5.73 -5.00
N ILE A 403 5.96 5.22 -4.74
CA ILE A 403 6.21 3.79 -4.46
C ILE A 403 5.52 3.35 -3.16
N PHE A 404 5.70 4.10 -2.07
CA PHE A 404 5.10 3.79 -0.76
C PHE A 404 3.66 4.27 -0.62
N PHE A 405 3.09 4.88 -1.67
CA PHE A 405 1.74 5.42 -1.70
C PHE A 405 1.42 6.28 -0.45
N GLN A 406 2.34 7.22 -0.15
CA GLN A 406 2.26 8.17 0.96
C GLN A 406 2.31 7.55 2.38
N LYS A 407 2.54 6.24 2.54
CA LYS A 407 2.71 5.63 3.87
C LYS A 407 4.04 6.04 4.51
N ASN A 408 4.05 6.16 5.84
CA ASN A 408 5.26 6.44 6.62
C ASN A 408 6.36 5.41 6.36
N ASN A 409 7.58 5.88 6.08
CA ASN A 409 8.74 5.06 5.74
C ASN A 409 10.05 5.82 5.98
N ASP A 410 11.17 5.11 6.05
CA ASP A 410 12.52 5.70 6.14
C ASP A 410 13.26 5.77 4.79
N LEU A 411 12.49 5.83 3.69
CA LEU A 411 12.88 5.73 2.29
C LEU A 411 13.17 4.32 1.79
N VAL A 412 13.41 3.34 2.68
CA VAL A 412 13.67 1.95 2.28
C VAL A 412 12.65 0.99 2.86
N VAL A 413 12.20 1.19 4.10
CA VAL A 413 11.31 0.30 4.83
C VAL A 413 10.10 1.07 5.35
N ASN A 414 8.91 0.51 5.17
CA ASN A 414 7.67 1.03 5.75
C ASN A 414 7.80 1.03 7.28
N THR A 415 7.50 2.16 7.95
CA THR A 415 7.65 2.27 9.42
C THR A 415 6.84 1.18 10.14
N ALA A 416 5.62 0.90 9.68
CA ALA A 416 4.77 -0.16 10.24
C ALA A 416 5.38 -1.56 10.13
N ALA A 417 6.19 -1.82 9.10
CA ALA A 417 6.85 -3.12 8.92
C ALA A 417 7.95 -3.37 9.95
N MET A 418 8.54 -2.32 10.52
CA MET A 418 9.63 -2.42 11.50
C MET A 418 9.18 -2.99 12.85
N TYR A 419 7.89 -2.87 13.17
CA TYR A 419 7.31 -3.31 14.44
C TYR A 419 6.94 -4.80 14.47
N ARG A 420 7.09 -5.51 13.36
CA ARG A 420 6.65 -6.90 13.16
C ARG A 420 7.76 -7.93 13.46
N GLY A 421 7.69 -9.14 12.90
CA GLY A 421 8.66 -10.22 13.10
C GLY A 421 8.20 -11.27 14.12
N ALA A 422 9.15 -12.09 14.58
CA ALA A 422 8.87 -13.24 15.43
C ALA A 422 8.09 -12.87 16.71
N GLN A 423 7.13 -13.71 17.09
CA GLN A 423 6.25 -13.45 18.23
C GLN A 423 7.03 -13.51 19.55
N ARG A 424 6.84 -12.49 20.40
CA ARG A 424 7.48 -12.38 21.73
C ARG A 424 6.46 -12.31 22.86
N VAL A 425 6.74 -12.97 23.99
CA VAL A 425 6.00 -12.82 25.26
C VAL A 425 6.39 -11.51 25.95
N SER A 426 7.69 -11.19 25.94
CA SER A 426 8.26 -9.96 26.50
C SER A 426 7.70 -8.70 25.84
N ARG A 427 7.72 -7.58 26.57
CA ARG A 427 7.32 -6.25 26.04
C ARG A 427 8.22 -5.86 24.87
N VAL A 428 7.63 -5.80 23.68
CA VAL A 428 8.29 -5.17 22.51
C VAL A 428 8.18 -3.67 22.67
N GLN A 429 9.32 -2.99 22.71
CA GLN A 429 9.39 -1.55 22.89
C GLN A 429 9.96 -0.91 21.62
N TYR A 430 9.50 0.27 21.25
CA TYR A 430 10.00 1.00 20.08
C TYR A 430 10.29 2.47 20.37
N PHE A 431 11.31 2.98 19.70
CA PHE A 431 11.60 4.40 19.53
C PHE A 431 11.32 4.78 18.07
N LEU A 432 10.57 5.84 17.84
CA LEU A 432 10.29 6.37 16.50
C LEU A 432 11.02 7.71 16.33
N ASP A 433 11.98 7.74 15.42
CA ASP A 433 12.59 8.99 14.95
C ASP A 433 11.80 9.52 13.74
N ALA A 434 11.25 10.73 13.84
CA ALA A 434 10.35 11.30 12.84
C ALA A 434 10.72 12.76 12.52
N ASP A 435 11.80 12.92 11.76
CA ASP A 435 12.42 14.20 11.43
C ASP A 435 12.92 14.20 9.96
N THR A 436 13.41 15.34 9.51
CA THR A 436 13.94 15.63 8.17
C THR A 436 15.30 14.98 7.88
N LYS A 437 16.07 14.70 8.95
CA LYS A 437 17.37 14.02 8.91
C LYS A 437 17.26 12.49 8.95
N VAL A 438 16.05 11.93 9.05
CA VAL A 438 15.84 10.49 9.17
C VAL A 438 15.87 9.85 7.79
N ASP A 439 16.78 8.90 7.61
CA ASP A 439 16.80 7.97 6.49
C ASP A 439 17.38 6.62 6.91
N HIS A 440 17.22 5.64 6.03
CA HIS A 440 17.59 4.26 6.29
C HIS A 440 19.05 4.03 6.73
N PHE A 441 20.00 4.88 6.35
CA PHE A 441 21.43 4.64 6.52
C PHE A 441 22.06 5.44 7.66
N HIS A 442 21.37 6.43 8.22
CA HIS A 442 21.96 7.35 9.22
C HIS A 442 21.50 7.12 10.68
N TYR A 443 20.80 6.03 10.99
CA TYR A 443 20.37 5.71 12.37
C TYR A 443 21.53 5.63 13.38
N PHE A 444 22.73 5.23 12.96
CA PHE A 444 23.87 5.13 13.86
C PHE A 444 24.69 6.43 13.96
N LYS A 445 24.35 7.44 13.14
CA LYS A 445 24.92 8.78 13.14
C LYS A 445 24.05 9.78 13.92
N ASN A 446 22.73 9.64 13.83
CA ASN A 446 21.78 10.58 14.44
C ASN A 446 21.83 10.52 15.97
N THR A 447 21.90 11.68 16.62
CA THR A 447 22.04 11.79 18.09
C THR A 447 20.87 11.17 18.85
N ASP A 448 19.64 11.33 18.35
CA ASP A 448 18.42 10.86 19.02
C ASP A 448 18.37 9.32 19.04
N THR A 449 18.69 8.68 17.91
CA THR A 449 18.75 7.23 17.78
C THR A 449 19.98 6.65 18.49
N GLN A 450 21.13 7.33 18.49
CA GLN A 450 22.27 6.95 19.35
C GLN A 450 21.88 6.96 20.83
N THR A 451 21.16 7.99 21.28
CA THR A 451 20.65 8.08 22.66
C THR A 451 19.67 6.94 22.96
N ALA A 452 18.76 6.63 22.03
CA ALA A 452 17.84 5.50 22.16
C ALA A 452 18.59 4.16 22.27
N ILE A 453 19.61 3.92 21.45
CA ILE A 453 20.46 2.71 21.51
C ILE A 453 21.19 2.63 22.85
N LEU A 454 21.77 3.74 23.34
CA LEU A 454 22.42 3.79 24.64
C LEU A 454 21.46 3.46 25.78
N ASN A 455 20.25 4.02 25.75
CA ASN A 455 19.21 3.74 26.75
C ASN A 455 18.81 2.26 26.72
N ALA A 456 18.62 1.69 25.54
CA ALA A 456 18.31 0.27 25.39
C ALA A 456 19.43 -0.64 25.90
N LEU A 457 20.70 -0.26 25.71
CA LEU A 457 21.86 -1.01 26.23
C LEU A 457 21.99 -0.94 27.76
N LYS A 458 21.63 0.19 28.37
CA LYS A 458 21.69 0.41 29.83
C LYS A 458 20.52 -0.24 30.58
N THR A 459 19.38 -0.39 29.92
CA THR A 459 18.15 -0.86 30.55
C THR A 459 18.17 -2.37 30.74
N ALA A 460 17.77 -2.85 31.92
CA ALA A 460 17.59 -4.28 32.18
C ALA A 460 16.50 -4.86 31.25
N ALA A 461 16.60 -6.16 30.92
CA ALA A 461 15.76 -6.85 29.94
C ALA A 461 14.25 -6.55 30.06
N ASP A 462 13.70 -6.55 31.27
CA ASP A 462 12.25 -6.41 31.52
C ASP A 462 11.80 -4.99 31.86
N ALA A 463 12.71 -4.02 31.89
CA ALA A 463 12.41 -2.65 32.28
C ALA A 463 11.96 -1.80 31.07
N THR A 464 11.17 -0.76 31.36
CA THR A 464 10.80 0.24 30.36
C THR A 464 12.03 1.05 29.97
N ILE A 465 12.34 1.11 28.68
CA ILE A 465 13.49 1.83 28.15
C ILE A 465 13.13 3.32 28.07
N PRO A 466 13.93 4.23 28.66
CA PRO A 466 13.67 5.66 28.56
C PRO A 466 13.55 6.14 27.11
N GLY A 467 12.44 6.81 26.80
CA GLY A 467 12.11 7.32 25.46
C GLY A 467 11.39 6.32 24.54
N PHE A 468 11.25 5.06 24.93
CA PHE A 468 10.55 4.05 24.13
C PHE A 468 9.07 3.97 24.51
N GLN A 469 8.26 3.65 23.52
CA GLN A 469 6.85 3.28 23.65
C GLN A 469 6.71 1.77 23.58
N ILE A 470 5.63 1.21 24.12
CA ILE A 470 5.32 -0.22 23.97
C ILE A 470 4.59 -0.40 22.64
N VAL A 471 5.03 -1.35 21.82
CA VAL A 471 4.24 -1.78 20.66
C VAL A 471 2.96 -2.38 21.22
N MET A 472 1.87 -1.62 21.16
CA MET A 472 0.54 -2.16 21.40
C MET A 472 0.26 -3.10 20.24
N LYS A 473 0.60 -4.39 20.42
CA LYS A 473 0.00 -5.44 19.59
C LYS A 473 -1.49 -5.21 19.73
N GLY A 474 -2.20 -4.98 18.63
CA GLY A 474 -3.65 -4.93 18.59
C GLY A 474 -4.16 -6.02 19.53
N ASP A 475 -4.69 -5.55 20.65
CA ASP A 475 -4.64 -6.16 21.96
C ASP A 475 -4.87 -7.68 21.94
N ALA A 476 -3.84 -8.48 22.26
CA ALA A 476 -4.04 -9.85 22.72
C ALA A 476 -4.53 -9.87 24.19
N SER A 477 -4.59 -8.69 24.85
CA SER A 477 -5.26 -8.45 26.13
C SER A 477 -6.63 -7.79 25.98
N LEU A 478 -7.19 -7.73 24.77
CA LEU A 478 -8.62 -7.46 24.59
C LEU A 478 -9.31 -8.64 25.25
N ASP A 479 -9.98 -8.33 26.36
CA ASP A 479 -10.99 -9.14 27.01
C ASP A 479 -11.64 -10.06 25.96
N ARG A 480 -11.81 -11.36 26.24
CA ARG A 480 -12.42 -12.31 25.28
C ARG A 480 -13.71 -11.73 24.66
N ASN A 481 -14.41 -10.90 25.44
CA ASN A 481 -15.57 -10.11 25.07
C ASN A 481 -15.37 -9.05 23.98
N ALA A 482 -14.17 -8.49 23.83
CA ALA A 482 -13.88 -7.47 22.83
C ALA A 482 -13.42 -8.08 21.50
N LEU A 483 -12.72 -9.22 21.51
CA LEU A 483 -12.55 -10.08 20.31
C LEU A 483 -13.90 -10.62 19.80
N LEU A 484 -14.80 -11.04 20.69
CA LEU A 484 -16.19 -11.40 20.34
C LEU A 484 -17.01 -10.21 19.78
N LYS A 485 -16.60 -8.96 20.06
CA LYS A 485 -17.20 -7.74 19.48
C LYS A 485 -16.55 -7.31 18.15
N LEU A 486 -15.40 -7.90 17.80
CA LEU A 486 -14.60 -7.62 16.59
C LEU A 486 -14.84 -8.64 15.45
N ASP A 487 -15.73 -9.62 15.60
CA ASP A 487 -16.14 -10.52 14.52
C ASP A 487 -17.07 -9.83 13.49
N GLY A 488 -16.88 -8.53 13.25
CA GLY A 488 -17.82 -7.69 12.52
C GLY A 488 -19.10 -7.35 13.27
N GLY A 489 -19.46 -8.16 14.28
CA GLY A 489 -20.76 -8.14 14.96
C GLY A 489 -21.92 -8.48 14.02
N GLN A 490 -23.11 -8.67 14.57
CA GLN A 490 -24.29 -9.08 13.82
C GLN A 490 -25.42 -8.06 13.95
N VAL A 491 -26.06 -7.74 12.82
CA VAL A 491 -27.36 -7.07 12.77
C VAL A 491 -28.35 -8.04 12.14
N PHE A 492 -29.29 -8.51 12.96
CA PHE A 492 -30.28 -9.50 12.55
C PHE A 492 -31.51 -8.84 11.90
N PRO A 493 -32.22 -9.57 11.02
CA PRO A 493 -33.54 -9.15 10.55
C PRO A 493 -34.50 -8.92 11.72
N VAL A 494 -35.25 -7.81 11.67
CA VAL A 494 -36.32 -7.50 12.63
C VAL A 494 -37.68 -7.58 11.94
N SER A 495 -38.73 -7.88 12.73
CA SER A 495 -40.11 -7.92 12.24
C SER A 495 -40.64 -6.51 11.92
N VAL A 496 -41.44 -6.42 10.86
CA VAL A 496 -42.11 -5.19 10.45
C VAL A 496 -43.34 -4.96 11.34
N THR A 497 -43.56 -3.72 11.80
CA THR A 497 -44.71 -3.40 12.65
C THR A 497 -45.98 -3.20 11.84
N GLY A 498 -45.83 -2.85 10.56
CA GLY A 498 -46.94 -2.56 9.65
C GLY A 498 -47.53 -1.16 9.84
N THR A 499 -46.93 -0.31 10.68
CA THR A 499 -47.39 1.05 10.96
C THR A 499 -46.47 2.14 10.39
N ARG A 500 -45.31 1.77 9.84
CA ARG A 500 -44.30 2.69 9.33
C ARG A 500 -43.87 2.27 7.91
N PRO A 501 -43.32 3.19 7.11
CA PRO A 501 -42.66 2.84 5.85
C PRO A 501 -41.50 1.86 6.10
N ILE A 502 -41.28 0.96 5.15
CA ILE A 502 -40.31 -0.13 5.27
C ILE A 502 -39.08 0.21 4.44
N VAL A 503 -37.88 0.04 5.01
CA VAL A 503 -36.61 0.06 4.26
C VAL A 503 -36.04 -1.34 4.24
N VAL A 504 -35.76 -1.87 3.05
CA VAL A 504 -34.99 -3.12 2.90
C VAL A 504 -33.55 -2.78 2.54
N LEU A 505 -32.62 -3.18 3.40
CA LEU A 505 -31.18 -2.95 3.24
C LEU A 505 -30.47 -4.22 2.79
N LEU A 506 -29.90 -4.20 1.59
CA LEU A 506 -29.13 -5.29 1.01
C LEU A 506 -27.62 -4.99 1.09
N PRO A 507 -26.82 -5.83 1.76
CA PRO A 507 -25.40 -5.59 1.96
C PRO A 507 -24.58 -5.83 0.68
N GLY A 508 -23.37 -5.27 0.66
CA GLY A 508 -22.34 -5.54 -0.34
C GLY A 508 -21.72 -6.93 -0.24
N ILE A 509 -20.77 -7.20 -1.14
CA ILE A 509 -20.02 -8.47 -1.12
C ILE A 509 -19.36 -8.65 0.24
N MET A 510 -19.43 -9.86 0.80
CA MET A 510 -18.90 -10.17 2.13
C MET A 510 -19.52 -9.37 3.30
N GLY A 511 -20.59 -8.61 3.05
CA GLY A 511 -21.30 -7.82 4.05
C GLY A 511 -22.39 -8.59 4.82
N SER A 512 -22.65 -9.86 4.46
CA SER A 512 -23.44 -10.79 5.27
C SER A 512 -22.51 -11.66 6.11
N ASN A 513 -22.87 -11.89 7.37
CA ASN A 513 -22.25 -12.94 8.16
C ASN A 513 -22.63 -14.31 7.59
N LEU A 514 -21.71 -15.27 7.59
CA LEU A 514 -22.00 -16.66 7.23
C LEU A 514 -21.80 -17.59 8.43
N THR A 515 -22.70 -18.55 8.58
CA THR A 515 -22.63 -19.61 9.59
C THR A 515 -22.55 -20.99 8.93
N ALA A 516 -21.76 -21.89 9.50
CA ALA A 516 -21.73 -23.32 9.18
C ALA A 516 -22.03 -24.09 10.48
N ASP A 517 -23.00 -25.01 10.47
CA ASP A 517 -23.44 -25.73 11.68
C ASP A 517 -23.77 -24.77 12.85
N ASP A 518 -24.53 -23.71 12.59
CA ASP A 518 -24.87 -22.62 13.52
C ASP A 518 -23.67 -21.84 14.11
N LYS A 519 -22.46 -22.02 13.56
CA LYS A 519 -21.26 -21.32 14.01
C LYS A 519 -20.80 -20.29 13.00
N LEU A 520 -20.52 -19.08 13.47
CA LEU A 520 -19.99 -18.00 12.65
C LEU A 520 -18.66 -18.40 12.00
N VAL A 521 -18.63 -18.45 10.66
CA VAL A 521 -17.44 -18.69 9.83
C VAL A 521 -17.00 -17.44 9.06
N TRP A 522 -17.88 -16.44 8.94
CA TRP A 522 -17.56 -15.15 8.31
C TRP A 522 -18.30 -13.99 8.98
N ILE A 523 -17.67 -12.87 9.35
CA ILE A 523 -16.21 -12.63 9.43
C ILE A 523 -15.74 -13.17 10.79
N ASN A 524 -14.65 -13.96 10.81
CA ASN A 524 -14.10 -14.44 12.08
C ASN A 524 -12.57 -14.52 12.05
N TYR A 525 -11.93 -13.59 12.76
CA TYR A 525 -10.47 -13.42 12.72
C TYR A 525 -9.72 -14.65 13.28
N LEU A 526 -10.19 -15.21 14.41
CA LEU A 526 -9.56 -16.37 15.04
C LEU A 526 -9.63 -17.62 14.15
N ARG A 527 -10.70 -17.78 13.39
CA ARG A 527 -10.85 -18.87 12.41
C ARG A 527 -9.95 -18.69 11.20
N PHE A 528 -9.68 -17.46 10.77
CA PHE A 528 -8.70 -17.19 9.71
C PHE A 528 -7.31 -17.61 10.18
N LEU A 529 -6.93 -17.26 11.41
CA LEU A 529 -5.70 -17.72 12.04
C LEU A 529 -5.63 -19.24 12.19
N GLY A 530 -6.76 -19.92 12.30
CA GLY A 530 -6.86 -21.39 12.37
C GLY A 530 -6.98 -22.10 11.03
N GLY A 531 -6.89 -21.39 9.89
CA GLY A 531 -7.00 -21.99 8.55
C GLY A 531 -8.40 -22.48 8.22
N GLU A 532 -9.44 -22.02 8.92
CA GLU A 532 -10.80 -22.53 8.71
C GLU A 532 -11.51 -21.92 7.48
N LEU A 533 -10.83 -21.09 6.68
CA LEU A 533 -11.40 -20.52 5.45
C LEU A 533 -11.79 -21.59 4.42
N LYS A 534 -11.22 -22.80 4.46
CA LYS A 534 -11.73 -23.91 3.64
C LYS A 534 -13.17 -24.29 3.96
N LYS A 535 -13.70 -23.97 5.15
CA LYS A 535 -15.10 -24.25 5.53
C LYS A 535 -16.12 -23.40 4.77
N ILE A 536 -15.68 -22.30 4.14
CA ILE A 536 -16.56 -21.51 3.26
C ILE A 536 -16.49 -21.96 1.80
N ASP A 537 -15.86 -23.10 1.48
CA ASP A 537 -15.90 -23.66 0.13
C ASP A 537 -17.35 -23.85 -0.34
N ILE A 538 -17.59 -23.63 -1.64
CA ILE A 538 -18.93 -23.66 -2.25
C ILE A 538 -19.62 -25.03 -2.09
N LYS A 539 -18.85 -26.10 -1.92
CA LYS A 539 -19.36 -27.46 -1.72
C LYS A 539 -19.75 -27.78 -0.27
N SER A 540 -19.42 -26.90 0.68
CA SER A 540 -19.78 -27.10 2.08
C SER A 540 -21.30 -27.03 2.21
N SER A 541 -21.92 -28.09 2.75
CA SER A 541 -23.35 -28.10 3.08
C SER A 541 -23.63 -27.16 4.26
N ASP A 542 -24.88 -26.73 4.40
CA ASP A 542 -25.39 -26.08 5.61
C ASP A 542 -24.75 -24.71 5.94
N ILE A 543 -24.46 -23.92 4.89
CA ILE A 543 -24.06 -22.52 5.06
C ILE A 543 -25.28 -21.60 4.95
N ASP A 544 -25.50 -20.82 5.99
CA ASP A 544 -26.55 -19.82 6.06
C ASP A 544 -26.02 -18.40 6.26
N ALA A 545 -26.84 -17.42 5.90
CA ALA A 545 -26.57 -16.00 6.06
C ALA A 545 -27.60 -15.36 7.02
N PRO A 546 -27.41 -15.44 8.35
CA PRO A 546 -28.43 -15.04 9.32
C PRO A 546 -28.48 -13.53 9.59
N SER A 547 -27.41 -12.79 9.29
CA SER A 547 -27.26 -11.37 9.66
C SER A 547 -26.36 -10.62 8.71
N ILE A 548 -26.41 -9.29 8.76
CA ILE A 548 -25.43 -8.41 8.10
C ILE A 548 -24.36 -7.95 9.11
N VAL A 549 -23.18 -7.61 8.60
CA VAL A 549 -22.02 -7.22 9.40
C VAL A 549 -22.26 -5.88 10.10
N ARG A 550 -22.22 -5.88 11.44
CA ARG A 550 -22.57 -4.71 12.27
C ARG A 550 -21.64 -3.52 12.03
N SER A 551 -20.34 -3.72 11.90
CA SER A 551 -19.36 -2.65 11.70
C SER A 551 -19.55 -1.84 10.41
N SER A 552 -20.13 -2.44 9.37
CA SER A 552 -20.51 -1.74 8.13
C SER A 552 -21.88 -1.07 8.20
N TYR A 553 -22.88 -1.69 8.81
CA TYR A 553 -24.27 -1.29 8.60
C TYR A 553 -25.02 -0.80 9.83
N ALA A 554 -24.52 -1.07 11.05
CA ALA A 554 -25.29 -0.78 12.27
C ALA A 554 -25.56 0.72 12.47
N LYS A 555 -24.64 1.60 12.05
CA LYS A 555 -24.82 3.04 12.13
C LYS A 555 -25.99 3.50 11.26
N LEU A 556 -26.04 3.06 10.00
CA LEU A 556 -27.12 3.39 9.07
C LEU A 556 -28.45 2.77 9.51
N VAL A 557 -28.45 1.50 9.94
CA VAL A 557 -29.66 0.83 10.47
C VAL A 557 -30.21 1.60 11.66
N LYS A 558 -29.35 1.99 12.61
CA LYS A 558 -29.75 2.78 13.78
C LYS A 558 -30.37 4.12 13.39
N GLN A 559 -29.76 4.82 12.43
CA GLN A 559 -30.30 6.10 11.94
C GLN A 559 -31.68 5.92 11.32
N LEU A 560 -31.83 4.99 10.37
CA LEU A 560 -33.08 4.79 9.64
C LEU A 560 -34.21 4.24 10.53
N SER A 561 -33.87 3.48 11.57
CA SER A 561 -34.86 2.93 12.53
C SER A 561 -35.64 4.00 13.29
N ALA A 562 -35.19 5.26 13.27
CA ALA A 562 -35.95 6.37 13.83
C ALA A 562 -37.26 6.65 13.04
N SER A 563 -37.25 6.37 11.74
CA SER A 563 -38.33 6.77 10.80
C SER A 563 -38.93 5.58 10.03
N TYR A 564 -38.21 4.46 9.95
CA TYR A 564 -38.56 3.31 9.11
C TYR A 564 -38.54 2.00 9.90
N ASP A 565 -39.33 1.03 9.44
CA ASP A 565 -39.11 -0.37 9.77
C ASP A 565 -37.96 -0.89 8.88
N VAL A 566 -36.77 -1.04 9.48
CA VAL A 566 -35.55 -1.42 8.74
C VAL A 566 -35.41 -2.94 8.68
N VAL A 567 -35.68 -3.51 7.51
CA VAL A 567 -35.50 -4.94 7.22
C VAL A 567 -34.12 -5.14 6.59
N VAL A 568 -33.19 -5.72 7.34
CA VAL A 568 -31.92 -6.16 6.74
C VAL A 568 -32.15 -7.46 5.96
N PHE A 569 -31.56 -7.56 4.77
CA PHE A 569 -31.68 -8.74 3.90
C PHE A 569 -30.30 -9.40 3.71
N PRO A 570 -29.84 -10.20 4.68
CA PRO A 570 -28.62 -10.98 4.51
C PRO A 570 -28.84 -12.07 3.45
N PHE A 571 -27.79 -12.33 2.67
CA PHE A 571 -27.77 -13.40 1.67
C PHE A 571 -26.38 -14.01 1.56
N ASP A 572 -26.32 -15.27 1.11
CA ASP A 572 -25.06 -15.95 0.84
C ASP A 572 -24.41 -15.38 -0.42
N TRP A 573 -23.40 -14.54 -0.21
CA TRP A 573 -22.66 -13.85 -1.26
C TRP A 573 -21.78 -14.80 -2.11
N ARG A 574 -21.66 -16.08 -1.75
CA ARG A 574 -20.91 -17.07 -2.54
C ARG A 574 -21.76 -17.62 -3.69
N VAL A 575 -23.08 -17.69 -3.51
CA VAL A 575 -24.03 -18.33 -4.43
C VAL A 575 -24.43 -17.37 -5.56
N GLN A 576 -24.87 -17.92 -6.70
CA GLN A 576 -25.32 -17.16 -7.86
C GLN A 576 -26.46 -16.19 -7.50
N LEU A 577 -26.35 -14.94 -7.95
CA LEU A 577 -27.25 -13.85 -7.54
C LEU A 577 -28.70 -14.02 -8.01
N ASN A 578 -28.95 -14.69 -9.13
CA ASN A 578 -30.31 -15.00 -9.59
C ASN A 578 -31.08 -15.96 -8.66
N GLU A 579 -30.38 -16.82 -7.90
CA GLU A 579 -30.98 -17.67 -6.88
C GLU A 579 -31.32 -16.86 -5.63
N SER A 580 -30.42 -15.98 -5.20
CA SER A 580 -30.67 -15.01 -4.12
C SER A 580 -31.82 -14.05 -4.48
N ALA A 581 -32.00 -13.71 -5.76
CA ALA A 581 -33.10 -12.87 -6.24
C ALA A 581 -34.48 -13.52 -6.05
N LYS A 582 -34.58 -14.86 -6.07
CA LYS A 582 -35.82 -15.58 -5.75
C LYS A 582 -36.19 -15.40 -4.27
N LYS A 583 -35.20 -15.52 -3.37
CA LYS A 583 -35.40 -15.25 -1.93
C LYS A 583 -35.82 -13.79 -1.69
N LEU A 584 -35.23 -12.85 -2.43
CA LEU A 584 -35.64 -11.45 -2.37
C LEU A 584 -37.08 -11.26 -2.86
N LYS A 585 -37.48 -11.92 -3.95
CA LYS A 585 -38.86 -11.90 -4.46
C LYS A 585 -39.85 -12.32 -3.38
N ASP A 586 -39.63 -13.46 -2.74
CA ASP A 586 -40.51 -13.97 -1.69
C ASP A 586 -40.62 -12.98 -0.53
N LYS A 587 -39.49 -12.36 -0.12
CA LYS A 587 -39.50 -11.33 0.91
C LYS A 587 -40.25 -10.07 0.50
N ILE A 588 -40.09 -9.60 -0.74
CA ILE A 588 -40.82 -8.43 -1.24
C ILE A 588 -42.34 -8.72 -1.30
N GLU A 589 -42.75 -9.91 -1.71
CA GLU A 589 -44.17 -10.30 -1.73
C GLU A 589 -44.78 -10.32 -0.33
N GLU A 590 -44.05 -10.82 0.67
CA GLU A 590 -44.43 -10.71 2.09
C GLU A 590 -44.59 -9.24 2.50
N LEU A 591 -43.60 -8.39 2.20
CA LEU A 591 -43.58 -6.98 2.62
C LEU A 591 -44.70 -6.15 1.96
N LEU A 592 -45.05 -6.45 0.70
CA LEU A 592 -46.18 -5.81 0.01
C LEU A 592 -47.51 -6.10 0.71
N GLY A 593 -47.62 -7.20 1.47
CA GLY A 593 -48.81 -7.56 2.24
C GLY A 593 -49.15 -6.55 3.35
N TYR A 594 -48.15 -5.84 3.89
CA TYR A 594 -48.35 -4.83 4.94
C TYR A 594 -48.95 -3.52 4.42
N LYS A 595 -49.01 -3.32 3.10
CA LYS A 595 -49.55 -2.11 2.45
C LYS A 595 -48.88 -0.80 2.93
N GLN A 596 -47.62 -0.89 3.36
CA GLN A 596 -46.79 0.27 3.70
C GLN A 596 -45.86 0.65 2.54
N PRO A 597 -45.44 1.91 2.40
CA PRO A 597 -44.44 2.30 1.40
C PRO A 597 -43.13 1.55 1.61
N ILE A 598 -42.56 0.97 0.54
CA ILE A 598 -41.31 0.21 0.59
C ILE A 598 -40.18 1.02 -0.06
N LYS A 599 -39.00 0.99 0.56
CA LYS A 599 -37.76 1.56 0.05
C LYS A 599 -36.70 0.47 -0.04
N LEU A 600 -35.90 0.46 -1.10
CA LEU A 600 -34.76 -0.46 -1.24
C LEU A 600 -33.45 0.32 -1.18
N ILE A 601 -32.48 -0.21 -0.44
CA ILE A 601 -31.10 0.24 -0.48
C ILE A 601 -30.24 -0.95 -0.90
N GLY A 602 -29.64 -0.87 -2.09
CA GLY A 602 -28.64 -1.81 -2.56
C GLY A 602 -27.25 -1.22 -2.40
N HIS A 603 -26.45 -1.73 -1.47
CA HIS A 603 -25.04 -1.37 -1.35
C HIS A 603 -24.18 -2.37 -2.13
N SER A 604 -23.30 -1.89 -3.02
CA SER A 604 -22.34 -2.75 -3.75
C SER A 604 -23.03 -3.97 -4.40
N MET A 605 -22.61 -5.20 -4.10
CA MET A 605 -23.23 -6.46 -4.56
C MET A 605 -24.72 -6.56 -4.24
N GLY A 606 -25.20 -5.94 -3.15
CA GLY A 606 -26.62 -5.87 -2.82
C GLY A 606 -27.43 -5.12 -3.88
N GLY A 607 -26.86 -4.10 -4.52
CA GLY A 607 -27.49 -3.44 -5.66
C GLY A 607 -27.48 -4.31 -6.93
N VAL A 608 -26.45 -5.14 -7.11
CA VAL A 608 -26.40 -6.14 -8.18
C VAL A 608 -27.49 -7.20 -7.98
N LEU A 609 -27.72 -7.62 -6.74
CA LEU A 609 -28.86 -8.49 -6.38
C LEU A 609 -30.21 -7.83 -6.67
N VAL A 610 -30.38 -6.54 -6.37
CA VAL A 610 -31.60 -5.81 -6.76
C VAL A 610 -31.77 -5.77 -8.27
N ARG A 611 -30.70 -5.50 -9.03
CA ARG A 611 -30.72 -5.54 -10.50
C ARG A 611 -31.17 -6.91 -11.01
N ASP A 612 -30.65 -7.98 -10.43
CA ASP A 612 -31.03 -9.35 -10.80
C ASP A 612 -32.50 -9.65 -10.47
N PHE A 613 -32.99 -9.17 -9.33
CA PHE A 613 -34.42 -9.21 -9.00
C PHE A 613 -35.27 -8.46 -10.04
N MET A 614 -34.86 -7.27 -10.47
CA MET A 614 -35.56 -6.49 -11.49
C MET A 614 -35.69 -7.26 -12.81
N VAL A 615 -34.61 -7.90 -13.27
CA VAL A 615 -34.59 -8.54 -14.61
C VAL A 615 -35.12 -9.97 -14.62
N THR A 616 -35.01 -10.70 -13.51
CA THR A 616 -35.47 -12.10 -13.44
C THR A 616 -36.86 -12.26 -12.83
N GLN A 617 -37.27 -11.34 -11.94
CA GLN A 617 -38.55 -11.41 -11.19
C GLN A 617 -39.50 -10.27 -11.59
N LYS A 618 -39.64 -10.06 -12.91
CA LYS A 618 -40.32 -8.88 -13.51
C LYS A 618 -41.73 -8.61 -12.95
N ALA A 619 -42.53 -9.66 -12.72
CA ALA A 619 -43.90 -9.50 -12.21
C ALA A 619 -43.92 -8.83 -10.82
N THR A 620 -43.11 -9.34 -9.90
CA THR A 620 -42.98 -8.79 -8.55
C THR A 620 -42.30 -7.43 -8.56
N TRP A 621 -41.27 -7.24 -9.40
CA TRP A 621 -40.64 -5.94 -9.60
C TRP A 621 -41.65 -4.88 -10.06
N ASN A 622 -42.44 -5.16 -11.09
CA ASN A 622 -43.43 -4.21 -11.62
C ASN A 622 -44.46 -3.83 -10.54
N LYS A 623 -44.93 -4.81 -9.77
CA LYS A 623 -45.86 -4.57 -8.66
C LYS A 623 -45.24 -3.69 -7.56
N LEU A 624 -43.98 -3.93 -7.21
CA LEU A 624 -43.24 -3.12 -6.25
C LEU A 624 -43.00 -1.70 -6.79
N ASN A 625 -42.52 -1.58 -8.02
CA ASN A 625 -42.14 -0.30 -8.63
C ASN A 625 -43.35 0.63 -8.83
N GLN A 626 -44.54 0.07 -9.03
CA GLN A 626 -45.81 0.81 -9.10
C GLN A 626 -46.43 1.09 -7.73
N SER A 627 -45.88 0.54 -6.64
CA SER A 627 -46.43 0.76 -5.31
C SER A 627 -46.22 2.19 -4.82
N ALA A 628 -47.18 2.69 -4.05
CA ALA A 628 -47.18 4.08 -3.60
C ALA A 628 -45.94 4.38 -2.74
N GLY A 629 -45.20 5.43 -3.13
CA GLY A 629 -44.02 5.88 -2.40
C GLY A 629 -42.79 4.97 -2.56
N PHE A 630 -42.76 4.04 -3.53
CA PHE A 630 -41.57 3.23 -3.77
C PHE A 630 -40.33 4.05 -4.14
N ARG A 631 -39.17 3.70 -3.59
CA ARG A 631 -37.86 4.25 -3.98
C ARG A 631 -36.78 3.18 -3.94
N LEU A 632 -35.82 3.29 -4.86
CA LEU A 632 -34.62 2.48 -4.90
C LEU A 632 -33.38 3.38 -4.82
N LEU A 633 -32.47 3.06 -3.92
CA LEU A 633 -31.19 3.73 -3.77
C LEU A 633 -30.06 2.72 -4.00
N PHE A 634 -29.22 2.99 -5.00
CA PHE A 634 -27.96 2.30 -5.20
C PHE A 634 -26.82 3.08 -4.53
N LEU A 635 -26.04 2.40 -3.71
CA LEU A 635 -24.81 2.92 -3.11
C LEU A 635 -23.63 2.18 -3.74
N GLY A 636 -22.89 2.85 -4.63
CA GLY A 636 -21.68 2.31 -5.25
C GLY A 636 -21.85 0.92 -5.90
N SER A 637 -23.02 0.63 -6.48
CA SER A 637 -23.34 -0.71 -6.98
C SER A 637 -22.71 -0.98 -8.35
N PRO A 638 -21.92 -2.05 -8.55
CA PRO A 638 -21.30 -2.37 -9.83
C PRO A 638 -22.33 -3.00 -10.79
N LEU A 639 -23.30 -2.22 -11.28
CA LEU A 639 -24.40 -2.72 -12.11
C LEU A 639 -23.95 -3.29 -13.46
N GLY A 640 -22.75 -2.94 -13.94
CA GLY A 640 -22.07 -3.52 -15.11
C GLY A 640 -20.82 -4.34 -14.77
N GLY A 641 -20.63 -4.71 -13.50
CA GLY A 641 -19.47 -5.44 -13.00
C GLY A 641 -18.32 -4.54 -12.54
N SER A 642 -17.21 -5.14 -12.09
CA SER A 642 -16.04 -4.44 -11.56
C SER A 642 -14.73 -5.13 -11.92
N TYR A 643 -13.74 -4.34 -12.35
CA TYR A 643 -12.37 -4.81 -12.60
C TYR A 643 -11.59 -5.13 -11.33
N ARG A 644 -12.16 -4.89 -10.14
CA ARG A 644 -11.61 -5.37 -8.88
C ARG A 644 -11.62 -6.90 -8.80
N ILE A 645 -12.58 -7.58 -9.42
CA ILE A 645 -12.67 -9.04 -9.33
C ILE A 645 -11.50 -9.76 -10.02
N PRO A 646 -11.11 -9.41 -11.26
CA PRO A 646 -9.85 -9.91 -11.83
C PRO A 646 -8.62 -9.54 -10.96
N PHE A 647 -8.57 -8.33 -10.39
CA PHE A 647 -7.48 -7.92 -9.49
C PHE A 647 -7.38 -8.79 -8.22
N VAL A 648 -8.52 -9.16 -7.63
CA VAL A 648 -8.65 -10.13 -6.54
C VAL A 648 -8.14 -11.51 -6.96
N LEU A 649 -8.58 -12.02 -8.12
CA LEU A 649 -8.23 -13.38 -8.59
C LEU A 649 -6.76 -13.53 -9.02
N PHE A 650 -6.06 -12.42 -9.24
CA PHE A 650 -4.60 -12.37 -9.41
C PHE A 650 -3.85 -12.03 -8.11
N GLY A 651 -4.53 -12.10 -6.95
CA GLY A 651 -3.90 -12.02 -5.63
C GLY A 651 -3.33 -10.65 -5.29
N LYS A 652 -3.79 -9.59 -5.97
CA LYS A 652 -3.30 -8.20 -5.80
C LYS A 652 -4.20 -7.34 -4.91
N ASP A 653 -5.42 -7.79 -4.61
CA ASP A 653 -6.34 -7.06 -3.74
C ASP A 653 -5.92 -7.13 -2.26
N PRO A 654 -5.98 -6.02 -1.50
CA PRO A 654 -5.61 -5.99 -0.08
C PRO A 654 -6.32 -7.04 0.79
N ILE A 655 -7.55 -7.43 0.44
CA ILE A 655 -8.31 -8.45 1.17
C ILE A 655 -7.58 -9.79 1.11
N ILE A 656 -7.28 -10.27 -0.09
CA ILE A 656 -6.62 -11.57 -0.29
C ILE A 656 -5.19 -11.52 0.23
N ASP A 657 -4.51 -10.39 0.07
CA ASP A 657 -3.16 -10.22 0.61
C ASP A 657 -3.12 -10.36 2.14
N LYS A 658 -4.00 -9.66 2.87
CA LYS A 658 -4.08 -9.77 4.34
C LYS A 658 -4.48 -11.16 4.80
N ILE A 659 -5.52 -11.73 4.20
CA ILE A 659 -5.97 -13.09 4.54
C ILE A 659 -4.84 -14.09 4.31
N SER A 660 -4.12 -13.97 3.19
CA SER A 660 -2.96 -14.80 2.88
C SER A 660 -1.83 -14.63 3.89
N LYS A 661 -1.59 -13.44 4.44
CA LYS A 661 -0.58 -13.20 5.47
C LYS A 661 -0.94 -13.80 6.84
N LEU A 662 -2.24 -13.95 7.14
CA LEU A 662 -2.74 -14.53 8.39
C LEU A 662 -2.83 -16.06 8.35
N ASP A 663 -3.29 -16.62 7.23
CA ASP A 663 -3.56 -18.05 7.10
C ASP A 663 -2.26 -18.82 6.83
N ILE A 664 -1.63 -19.33 7.90
CA ILE A 664 -0.42 -20.14 7.81
C ILE A 664 -0.67 -21.52 7.16
N PHE A 665 -1.92 -21.98 7.11
CA PHE A 665 -2.28 -23.33 6.66
C PHE A 665 -2.38 -23.44 5.13
N HIS A 666 -2.63 -22.32 4.45
CA HIS A 666 -2.88 -22.27 3.01
C HIS A 666 -1.90 -21.35 2.27
N SER A 667 -1.49 -21.76 1.07
CA SER A 667 -0.84 -20.85 0.13
C SER A 667 -1.83 -19.81 -0.41
N LYS A 668 -1.31 -18.69 -0.93
CA LYS A 668 -2.14 -17.69 -1.63
C LYS A 668 -2.93 -18.33 -2.79
N LYS A 669 -2.30 -19.28 -3.51
CA LYS A 669 -2.91 -20.06 -4.61
C LYS A 669 -4.04 -20.97 -4.14
N GLU A 670 -3.88 -21.65 -3.00
CA GLU A 670 -4.95 -22.45 -2.40
C GLU A 670 -6.16 -21.58 -2.03
N LEU A 671 -5.94 -20.41 -1.41
CA LEU A 671 -7.02 -19.47 -1.07
C LEU A 671 -7.76 -18.97 -2.32
N LEU A 672 -7.02 -18.53 -3.34
CA LEU A 672 -7.61 -18.07 -4.61
C LEU A 672 -8.40 -19.18 -5.32
N SER A 673 -7.99 -20.43 -5.20
CA SER A 673 -8.72 -21.58 -5.74
C SER A 673 -10.06 -21.83 -5.05
N ILE A 674 -10.26 -21.31 -3.83
CA ILE A 674 -11.54 -21.35 -3.11
C ILE A 674 -12.43 -20.22 -3.62
N PHE A 675 -11.94 -18.97 -3.57
CA PHE A 675 -12.71 -17.79 -3.98
C PHE A 675 -13.09 -17.80 -5.46
N GLY A 676 -12.20 -18.28 -6.34
CA GLY A 676 -12.44 -18.37 -7.78
C GLY A 676 -13.57 -19.32 -8.19
N LYS A 677 -14.10 -20.13 -7.26
CA LYS A 677 -15.24 -21.04 -7.48
C LYS A 677 -16.57 -20.48 -7.04
N PHE A 678 -16.63 -19.27 -6.47
CA PHE A 678 -17.87 -18.69 -5.96
C PHE A 678 -18.66 -18.02 -7.10
N PRO A 679 -19.81 -18.58 -7.54
CA PRO A 679 -20.57 -17.97 -8.64
C PRO A 679 -21.07 -16.55 -8.31
N GLY A 680 -21.34 -16.26 -7.04
CA GLY A 680 -21.67 -14.92 -6.56
C GLY A 680 -20.54 -13.91 -6.76
N LEU A 681 -19.28 -14.32 -6.52
CA LEU A 681 -18.12 -13.48 -6.81
C LEU A 681 -17.96 -13.25 -8.32
N LEU A 682 -18.09 -14.32 -9.13
CA LEU A 682 -17.98 -14.23 -10.59
C LEU A 682 -19.11 -13.38 -11.20
N SER A 683 -20.26 -13.30 -10.54
CA SER A 683 -21.37 -12.42 -10.95
C SER A 683 -21.04 -10.93 -10.93
N LEU A 684 -19.91 -10.55 -10.31
CA LEU A 684 -19.39 -9.17 -10.25
C LEU A 684 -18.29 -8.90 -11.28
N LEU A 685 -17.88 -9.87 -12.10
CA LEU A 685 -16.93 -9.64 -13.20
C LEU A 685 -17.44 -8.56 -14.17
N PRO A 686 -16.56 -7.83 -14.87
CA PRO A 686 -16.98 -6.85 -15.88
C PRO A 686 -17.85 -7.46 -16.98
N TYR A 687 -18.92 -6.77 -17.36
CA TYR A 687 -19.87 -7.25 -18.37
C TYR A 687 -19.44 -6.95 -19.82
N SER A 688 -18.15 -6.64 -20.02
CA SER A 688 -17.61 -6.42 -21.35
C SER A 688 -17.76 -7.67 -22.22
N THR A 689 -18.19 -7.47 -23.46
CA THR A 689 -18.23 -8.48 -24.53
C THR A 689 -17.16 -8.21 -25.60
N ASP A 690 -16.27 -7.26 -25.36
CA ASP A 690 -15.11 -7.04 -26.22
C ASP A 690 -14.18 -8.25 -26.14
N ALA A 691 -13.73 -8.78 -27.26
CA ALA A 691 -12.93 -10.00 -27.32
C ALA A 691 -11.64 -9.91 -26.49
N SER A 692 -11.08 -8.71 -26.32
CA SER A 692 -9.87 -8.50 -25.52
C SER A 692 -10.12 -8.39 -24.01
N ASN A 693 -11.38 -8.24 -23.59
CA ASN A 693 -11.81 -8.02 -22.20
C ASN A 693 -13.05 -8.86 -21.82
N ASP A 694 -13.34 -9.94 -22.56
CA ASP A 694 -14.46 -10.83 -22.26
C ASP A 694 -14.01 -11.85 -21.18
N PHE A 695 -14.34 -11.55 -19.93
CA PHE A 695 -14.02 -12.42 -18.77
C PHE A 695 -14.85 -13.71 -18.72
N GLY A 696 -15.82 -13.89 -19.60
CA GLY A 696 -16.51 -15.17 -19.81
C GLY A 696 -15.70 -16.15 -20.67
N GLN A 697 -14.62 -15.69 -21.32
CA GLN A 697 -13.78 -16.54 -22.16
C GLN A 697 -12.53 -17.01 -21.43
N ALA A 698 -12.25 -18.32 -21.48
CA ALA A 698 -11.04 -18.90 -20.89
C ALA A 698 -9.74 -18.31 -21.48
N LEU A 699 -9.76 -17.91 -22.76
CA LEU A 699 -8.60 -17.31 -23.43
C LEU A 699 -8.15 -15.99 -22.79
N THR A 700 -9.09 -15.18 -22.29
CA THR A 700 -8.80 -13.93 -21.57
C THR A 700 -7.98 -14.23 -20.32
N TRP A 701 -8.43 -15.18 -19.51
CA TRP A 701 -7.76 -15.62 -18.28
C TRP A 701 -6.40 -16.26 -18.56
N GLN A 702 -6.30 -17.11 -19.59
CA GLN A 702 -5.05 -17.73 -19.98
C GLN A 702 -4.02 -16.67 -20.41
N GLY A 703 -4.41 -15.69 -21.23
CA GLY A 703 -3.53 -14.60 -21.65
C GLY A 703 -3.01 -13.78 -20.47
N MET A 704 -3.87 -13.48 -19.48
CA MET A 704 -3.45 -12.82 -18.24
C MET A 704 -2.51 -13.71 -17.41
N SER A 705 -2.80 -15.00 -17.27
CA SER A 705 -1.96 -15.95 -16.53
C SER A 705 -0.56 -16.10 -17.15
N ASP A 706 -0.49 -16.23 -18.47
CA ASP A 706 0.78 -16.33 -19.21
C ASP A 706 1.63 -15.06 -19.01
N ALA A 707 0.98 -13.89 -19.01
CA ALA A 707 1.62 -12.60 -18.76
C ALA A 707 1.94 -12.35 -17.27
N HIS A 708 1.24 -13.01 -16.35
CA HIS A 708 1.55 -12.96 -14.92
C HIS A 708 2.86 -13.69 -14.61
N GLY A 709 3.15 -14.76 -15.36
CA GLY A 709 4.46 -15.42 -15.34
C GLY A 709 4.65 -16.43 -14.20
N GLU A 710 3.62 -16.68 -13.40
CA GLU A 710 3.62 -17.73 -12.37
C GLU A 710 3.00 -19.03 -12.90
N SER A 711 3.69 -20.15 -12.68
CA SER A 711 3.19 -21.47 -13.05
C SER A 711 2.00 -21.89 -12.17
N ASN A 712 1.07 -22.62 -12.77
CA ASN A 712 -0.11 -23.20 -12.12
C ASN A 712 -0.94 -22.17 -11.34
N TRP A 713 -1.04 -20.93 -11.84
CA TRP A 713 -1.91 -19.93 -11.22
C TRP A 713 -3.38 -20.40 -11.27
N PRO A 714 -4.14 -20.31 -10.17
CA PRO A 714 -5.53 -20.75 -10.15
C PRO A 714 -6.41 -19.83 -10.98
N LEU A 715 -7.09 -20.39 -11.98
CA LEU A 715 -8.04 -19.68 -12.84
C LEU A 715 -9.47 -20.20 -12.61
N PRO A 716 -10.50 -19.38 -12.87
CA PRO A 716 -11.88 -19.85 -12.86
C PRO A 716 -12.08 -21.04 -13.80
N LEU A 717 -12.92 -22.01 -13.40
CA LEU A 717 -13.16 -23.19 -14.20
C LEU A 717 -13.99 -22.85 -15.44
N SER A 718 -13.77 -23.57 -16.55
CA SER A 718 -14.53 -23.36 -17.79
C SER A 718 -16.05 -23.50 -17.61
N ALA A 719 -16.50 -24.36 -16.69
CA ALA A 719 -17.90 -24.50 -16.34
C ALA A 719 -18.46 -23.23 -15.68
N ASP A 720 -17.71 -22.66 -14.72
CA ASP A 720 -18.10 -21.44 -14.01
C ASP A 720 -18.11 -20.22 -14.95
N LEU A 721 -17.14 -20.13 -15.86
CA LEU A 721 -17.08 -19.10 -16.90
C LEU A 721 -18.26 -19.19 -17.88
N LYS A 722 -18.67 -20.40 -18.24
CA LYS A 722 -19.87 -20.63 -19.07
C LYS A 722 -21.13 -20.16 -18.34
N THR A 723 -21.29 -20.54 -17.07
CA THR A 723 -22.40 -20.06 -16.23
C THR A 723 -22.43 -18.54 -16.13
N PHE A 724 -21.28 -17.91 -15.88
CA PHE A 724 -21.16 -16.45 -15.88
C PHE A 724 -21.55 -15.83 -17.23
N THR A 725 -21.10 -16.41 -18.35
CA THR A 725 -21.42 -15.91 -19.70
C THR A 725 -22.91 -15.93 -19.98
N GLU A 726 -23.58 -17.05 -19.68
CA GLU A 726 -25.02 -17.21 -19.84
C GLU A 726 -25.78 -16.18 -18.99
N TYR A 727 -25.38 -16.05 -17.73
CA TYR A 727 -25.92 -15.08 -16.78
C TYR A 727 -25.75 -13.63 -17.26
N ARG A 728 -24.53 -13.21 -17.62
CA ARG A 728 -24.21 -11.88 -18.15
C ARG A 728 -25.09 -11.55 -19.35
N ASN A 729 -25.16 -12.46 -20.31
CA ASN A 729 -25.92 -12.26 -21.55
C ASN A 729 -27.42 -12.09 -21.27
N GLN A 730 -27.97 -12.84 -20.32
CA GLN A 730 -29.36 -12.66 -19.88
C GLN A 730 -29.58 -11.30 -19.23
N VAL A 731 -28.68 -10.83 -18.37
CA VAL A 731 -28.80 -9.50 -17.75
C VAL A 731 -28.71 -8.40 -18.80
N LEU A 732 -27.69 -8.42 -19.68
CA LEU A 732 -27.52 -7.43 -20.76
C LEU A 732 -28.75 -7.36 -21.67
N LYS A 733 -29.34 -8.51 -22.00
CA LYS A 733 -30.56 -8.57 -22.82
C LYS A 733 -31.75 -7.91 -22.14
N ASN A 734 -31.92 -8.11 -20.83
CA ASN A 734 -33.12 -7.67 -20.10
C ASN A 734 -33.00 -6.27 -19.48
N MET A 735 -31.78 -5.77 -19.25
CA MET A 735 -31.56 -4.45 -18.62
C MET A 735 -31.99 -3.28 -19.50
N ASN A 736 -32.01 -3.43 -20.82
CA ASN A 736 -32.48 -2.39 -21.73
C ASN A 736 -33.95 -1.99 -21.46
N ASP A 737 -34.75 -2.95 -21.01
CA ASP A 737 -36.18 -2.75 -20.71
C ASP A 737 -36.44 -2.40 -19.24
N ALA A 738 -35.39 -2.26 -18.42
CA ALA A 738 -35.56 -2.00 -16.99
C ALA A 738 -36.10 -0.58 -16.73
N ASP A 739 -37.16 -0.53 -15.93
CA ASP A 739 -37.71 0.73 -15.39
C ASP A 739 -36.87 1.19 -14.18
N LEU A 740 -36.24 2.35 -14.31
CA LEU A 740 -35.36 2.96 -13.32
C LEU A 740 -35.91 4.29 -12.79
N LEU A 741 -37.17 4.61 -13.07
CA LEU A 741 -37.76 5.92 -12.76
C LEU A 741 -37.74 6.25 -11.26
N ASN A 742 -37.88 5.24 -10.40
CA ASN A 742 -37.82 5.41 -8.93
C ASN A 742 -36.41 5.18 -8.34
N ALA A 743 -35.38 5.02 -9.18
CA ALA A 743 -34.02 4.70 -8.76
C ALA A 743 -33.13 5.95 -8.71
N VAL A 744 -32.31 6.03 -7.66
CA VAL A 744 -31.24 7.01 -7.49
C VAL A 744 -29.92 6.26 -7.28
N TYR A 745 -28.83 6.79 -7.86
CA TYR A 745 -27.49 6.24 -7.70
C TYR A 745 -26.60 7.25 -6.97
N VAL A 746 -25.91 6.80 -5.92
CA VAL A 746 -24.88 7.59 -5.23
C VAL A 746 -23.52 6.94 -5.49
N ALA A 747 -22.66 7.67 -6.19
CA ALA A 747 -21.33 7.26 -6.60
C ALA A 747 -20.26 7.83 -5.65
N GLY A 748 -19.46 6.95 -5.06
CA GLY A 748 -18.30 7.33 -4.25
C GLY A 748 -17.11 7.80 -5.10
N LYS A 749 -16.05 8.25 -4.41
CA LYS A 749 -14.79 8.67 -5.02
C LYS A 749 -13.62 8.26 -4.12
N ASP A 750 -12.58 7.69 -4.73
CA ASP A 750 -11.29 7.37 -4.10
C ASP A 750 -10.12 7.71 -5.04
N LYS A 751 -8.89 7.68 -4.54
CA LYS A 751 -7.65 7.94 -5.28
C LYS A 751 -7.37 6.87 -6.34
N SER A 752 -7.78 5.62 -6.12
CA SER A 752 -7.45 4.50 -7.01
C SER A 752 -8.52 3.43 -7.06
N THR A 753 -9.14 3.26 -8.24
CA THR A 753 -10.16 2.24 -8.51
C THR A 753 -9.75 1.38 -9.70
N PRO A 754 -9.59 0.04 -9.55
CA PRO A 754 -9.28 -0.83 -10.68
C PRO A 754 -10.28 -0.69 -11.83
N CYS A 755 -9.77 -0.50 -13.04
CA CYS A 755 -10.57 -0.18 -14.23
C CYS A 755 -10.20 -1.00 -15.48
N GLY A 756 -9.14 -1.80 -15.41
CA GLY A 756 -8.68 -2.56 -16.56
C GLY A 756 -7.37 -3.29 -16.29
N TYR A 757 -6.87 -3.93 -17.34
CA TYR A 757 -5.51 -4.46 -17.38
C TYR A 757 -4.94 -4.26 -18.78
N ARG A 758 -3.64 -4.42 -18.91
CA ARG A 758 -2.95 -4.58 -20.18
C ARG A 758 -1.85 -5.64 -20.05
N ILE A 759 -1.49 -6.21 -21.18
CA ILE A 759 -0.35 -7.11 -21.29
C ILE A 759 0.72 -6.36 -22.07
N ASP A 760 1.83 -6.07 -21.41
CA ASP A 760 2.94 -5.33 -21.98
C ASP A 760 4.01 -6.30 -22.48
N ASP A 761 4.46 -6.13 -23.74
CA ASP A 761 5.63 -6.83 -24.26
C ASP A 761 6.91 -6.15 -23.76
N THR A 762 7.53 -6.74 -22.73
CA THR A 762 8.78 -6.25 -22.13
C THR A 762 9.99 -6.93 -22.75
N SER A 763 11.17 -6.37 -22.48
CA SER A 763 12.46 -6.96 -22.85
C SER A 763 12.68 -8.39 -22.32
N ILE A 764 11.92 -8.81 -21.31
CA ILE A 764 12.02 -10.10 -20.64
C ILE A 764 10.79 -11.00 -20.85
N GLY A 765 9.83 -10.59 -21.68
CA GLY A 765 8.61 -11.33 -22.00
C GLY A 765 7.34 -10.52 -21.70
N LYS A 766 6.19 -11.18 -21.71
CA LYS A 766 4.91 -10.53 -21.39
C LYS A 766 4.81 -10.23 -19.89
N GLN A 767 4.24 -9.07 -19.57
CA GLN A 767 3.94 -8.64 -18.19
C GLN A 767 2.47 -8.21 -18.07
N LEU A 768 1.77 -8.76 -17.09
CA LEU A 768 0.42 -8.33 -16.72
C LEU A 768 0.47 -7.07 -15.85
N THR A 769 -0.18 -5.99 -16.31
CA THR A 769 -0.28 -4.72 -15.58
C THR A 769 -1.75 -4.36 -15.37
N PHE A 770 -2.19 -4.26 -14.12
CA PHE A 770 -3.53 -3.75 -13.78
C PHE A 770 -3.55 -2.22 -13.80
N LEU A 771 -4.67 -1.65 -14.23
CA LEU A 771 -4.87 -0.21 -14.39
C LEU A 771 -5.96 0.30 -13.44
N SER A 772 -5.78 1.51 -12.94
CA SER A 772 -6.69 2.20 -12.03
C SER A 772 -7.00 3.61 -12.50
N THR A 773 -8.09 4.16 -11.97
CA THR A 773 -8.58 5.53 -12.21
C THR A 773 -9.08 6.15 -10.91
N ALA A 774 -9.06 7.48 -10.80
CA ALA A 774 -9.71 8.22 -9.72
C ALA A 774 -11.23 8.44 -9.97
N GLU A 775 -11.76 7.99 -11.12
CA GLU A 775 -13.19 8.03 -11.47
C GLU A 775 -13.95 6.81 -10.93
N GLY A 776 -13.89 6.60 -9.62
CA GLY A 776 -14.50 5.47 -8.94
C GLY A 776 -14.25 5.52 -7.45
N ASP A 777 -14.78 4.53 -6.72
CA ASP A 777 -14.86 4.54 -5.26
C ASP A 777 -13.91 3.58 -4.54
N GLN A 778 -12.79 3.16 -5.16
CA GLN A 778 -11.86 2.07 -4.76
C GLN A 778 -12.28 0.69 -5.29
N SER A 779 -13.57 0.47 -5.53
CA SER A 779 -14.10 -0.83 -5.92
C SER A 779 -14.79 -0.79 -7.28
N VAL A 780 -15.54 0.26 -7.56
CA VAL A 780 -16.42 0.39 -8.72
C VAL A 780 -16.12 1.69 -9.44
N THR A 781 -15.82 1.60 -10.73
CA THR A 781 -15.66 2.81 -11.56
C THR A 781 -17.03 3.39 -11.88
N TRP A 782 -17.10 4.71 -12.06
CA TRP A 782 -18.34 5.36 -12.49
C TRP A 782 -18.84 4.82 -13.84
N GLU A 783 -17.92 4.44 -14.73
CA GLU A 783 -18.24 3.85 -16.03
C GLU A 783 -18.96 2.50 -15.91
N THR A 784 -18.49 1.62 -15.03
CA THR A 784 -19.03 0.26 -14.90
C THR A 784 -20.21 0.19 -13.94
N GLY A 785 -20.27 1.06 -12.93
CA GLY A 785 -21.35 1.09 -11.94
C GLY A 785 -22.62 1.79 -12.42
N ILE A 786 -22.50 2.92 -13.13
CA ILE A 786 -23.61 3.84 -13.37
C ILE A 786 -24.28 3.56 -14.73
N PRO A 787 -25.57 3.18 -14.77
CA PRO A 787 -26.29 3.01 -16.02
C PRO A 787 -26.40 4.34 -16.79
N LYS A 788 -26.15 4.32 -18.10
CA LYS A 788 -26.24 5.51 -18.97
C LYS A 788 -27.60 6.22 -18.87
N LYS A 789 -28.69 5.45 -18.71
CA LYS A 789 -30.05 5.97 -18.53
C LYS A 789 -30.17 6.85 -17.29
N MET A 790 -29.58 6.46 -16.16
CA MET A 790 -29.62 7.26 -14.92
C MET A 790 -28.83 8.58 -15.03
N ILE A 791 -27.74 8.58 -15.80
CA ILE A 791 -26.99 9.81 -16.11
C ILE A 791 -27.87 10.75 -16.94
N ALA A 792 -28.54 10.23 -17.98
CA ALA A 792 -29.44 11.01 -18.83
C ALA A 792 -30.64 11.56 -18.05
N ASP A 793 -31.19 10.76 -17.12
CA ASP A 793 -32.33 11.12 -16.28
C ASP A 793 -31.94 12.01 -15.08
N ASN A 794 -30.66 12.35 -14.93
CA ASN A 794 -30.12 13.20 -13.85
C ASN A 794 -30.43 12.67 -12.43
N THR A 795 -30.39 11.35 -12.25
CA THR A 795 -30.66 10.64 -10.98
C THR A 795 -29.39 10.13 -10.29
N VAL A 796 -28.25 10.73 -10.62
CA VAL A 796 -26.93 10.35 -10.10
C VAL A 796 -26.37 11.46 -9.20
N TYR A 797 -25.87 11.08 -8.03
CA TYR A 797 -25.12 11.95 -7.13
C TYR A 797 -23.69 11.42 -6.93
N TYR A 798 -22.76 12.32 -6.63
CA TYR A 798 -21.35 12.06 -6.39
C TYR A 798 -20.96 12.53 -4.99
N VAL A 799 -20.17 11.73 -4.28
CA VAL A 799 -19.68 12.00 -2.93
C VAL A 799 -18.20 11.64 -2.78
N ASN A 800 -17.49 12.33 -1.89
CA ASN A 800 -16.06 12.10 -1.64
C ASN A 800 -15.84 11.05 -0.53
N VAL A 801 -16.41 9.87 -0.73
CA VAL A 801 -16.39 8.74 0.21
C VAL A 801 -16.01 7.47 -0.54
N SER A 802 -15.17 6.63 0.06
CA SER A 802 -14.75 5.33 -0.48
C SER A 802 -15.87 4.27 -0.40
N HIS A 803 -15.71 3.17 -1.10
CA HIS A 803 -16.76 2.19 -1.37
C HIS A 803 -17.52 1.71 -0.13
N GLY A 804 -16.83 1.11 0.85
CA GLY A 804 -17.47 0.56 2.05
C GLY A 804 -18.06 1.63 2.97
N ALA A 805 -17.51 2.84 2.93
CA ALA A 805 -17.95 3.96 3.73
C ALA A 805 -19.30 4.56 3.23
N LEU A 806 -19.71 4.31 1.98
CA LEU A 806 -21.01 4.77 1.45
C LEU A 806 -22.22 4.35 2.31
N ALA A 807 -22.13 3.20 2.99
CA ALA A 807 -23.19 2.70 3.88
C ALA A 807 -22.87 2.85 5.38
N ASN A 808 -21.71 3.40 5.74
CA ASN A 808 -21.21 3.45 7.12
C ASN A 808 -20.88 4.87 7.62
N GLU A 809 -20.61 5.81 6.71
CA GLU A 809 -20.15 7.16 7.04
C GLU A 809 -21.31 8.04 7.50
N PRO A 810 -21.33 8.54 8.75
CA PRO A 810 -22.45 9.32 9.28
C PRO A 810 -22.79 10.59 8.48
N SER A 811 -21.81 11.22 7.84
CA SER A 811 -22.04 12.41 6.99
C SER A 811 -22.95 12.13 5.79
N MET A 812 -23.07 10.86 5.36
CA MET A 812 -23.95 10.44 4.27
C MET A 812 -25.41 10.33 4.68
N PHE A 813 -25.71 10.09 5.96
CA PHE A 813 -27.01 9.54 6.34
C PHE A 813 -28.17 10.50 6.07
N LYS A 814 -27.98 11.80 6.28
CA LYS A 814 -29.01 12.79 6.00
C LYS A 814 -29.37 12.82 4.51
N GLY A 815 -28.38 12.79 3.63
CA GLY A 815 -28.61 12.73 2.18
C GLY A 815 -29.30 11.44 1.74
N ILE A 816 -28.98 10.31 2.37
CA ILE A 816 -29.68 9.03 2.18
C ILE A 816 -31.16 9.17 2.57
N GLU A 817 -31.47 9.70 3.76
CA GLU A 817 -32.84 9.88 4.24
C GLU A 817 -33.67 10.81 3.32
N ASP A 818 -33.07 11.90 2.84
CA ASP A 818 -33.72 12.82 1.88
C ASP A 818 -34.08 12.11 0.57
N ILE A 819 -33.18 11.28 0.03
CA ILE A 819 -33.44 10.50 -1.18
C ILE A 819 -34.54 9.46 -0.95
N LEU A 820 -34.51 8.74 0.18
CA LEU A 820 -35.54 7.72 0.47
C LEU A 820 -36.92 8.36 0.66
N SER A 821 -36.99 9.53 1.27
CA SER A 821 -38.24 10.24 1.54
C SER A 821 -38.79 10.96 0.31
N THR A 822 -37.96 11.73 -0.40
CA THR A 822 -38.40 12.65 -1.47
C THR A 822 -37.94 12.25 -2.87
N GLY A 823 -36.88 11.45 -2.99
CA GLY A 823 -36.23 11.10 -4.26
C GLY A 823 -35.09 12.03 -4.66
N SER A 824 -34.78 13.06 -3.87
CA SER A 824 -33.66 13.98 -4.12
C SER A 824 -33.01 14.45 -2.82
N THR A 825 -31.82 15.05 -2.93
CA THR A 825 -31.13 15.67 -1.80
C THR A 825 -30.27 16.83 -2.27
N SER A 826 -30.05 17.81 -1.39
CA SER A 826 -29.07 18.89 -1.57
C SER A 826 -27.73 18.61 -0.88
N GLN A 827 -27.62 17.50 -0.12
CA GLN A 827 -26.41 17.14 0.62
C GLN A 827 -25.30 16.62 -0.30
N PHE A 828 -25.66 16.14 -1.51
CA PHE A 828 -24.74 15.52 -2.45
C PHE A 828 -24.69 16.30 -3.77
N SER A 829 -23.54 16.23 -4.46
CA SER A 829 -23.34 16.91 -5.73
C SER A 829 -23.93 16.09 -6.88
N LYS A 830 -24.65 16.75 -7.80
CA LYS A 830 -24.98 16.15 -9.12
C LYS A 830 -23.88 16.36 -10.15
N THR A 831 -22.93 17.25 -9.86
CA THR A 831 -21.80 17.55 -10.74
C THR A 831 -20.73 16.48 -10.56
N ARG A 832 -20.41 15.79 -11.65
CA ARG A 832 -19.30 14.83 -11.70
C ARG A 832 -17.97 15.55 -11.38
N PRO A 833 -17.21 15.10 -10.37
CA PRO A 833 -15.92 15.71 -10.05
C PRO A 833 -14.96 15.66 -11.24
N VAL A 834 -14.19 16.74 -11.44
CA VAL A 834 -13.17 16.79 -12.49
C VAL A 834 -11.95 15.99 -12.06
N VAL A 835 -11.55 15.02 -12.88
CA VAL A 835 -10.32 14.24 -12.72
C VAL A 835 -9.31 14.67 -13.78
N ARG A 836 -8.08 15.02 -13.38
CA ARG A 836 -7.04 15.53 -14.28
C ARG A 836 -6.47 14.42 -15.16
N GLY A 837 -5.83 14.77 -16.28
CA GLY A 837 -5.40 13.82 -17.31
C GLY A 837 -4.56 12.64 -16.80
N ALA A 838 -3.65 12.87 -15.85
CA ALA A 838 -2.80 11.85 -15.23
C ALA A 838 -3.55 10.88 -14.29
N GLU A 839 -4.70 11.29 -13.76
CA GLU A 839 -5.50 10.51 -12.81
C GLU A 839 -6.60 9.69 -13.49
N LYS A 840 -6.75 9.83 -14.82
CA LYS A 840 -7.76 9.10 -15.58
C LYS A 840 -7.43 7.64 -15.79
N LEU A 841 -6.15 7.31 -15.99
CA LEU A 841 -5.68 5.94 -16.20
C LEU A 841 -4.21 5.83 -15.82
N PHE A 842 -3.91 5.04 -14.79
CA PHE A 842 -2.55 4.82 -14.31
C PHE A 842 -2.38 3.36 -13.84
N LYS A 843 -1.14 2.92 -13.64
CA LYS A 843 -0.84 1.59 -13.11
C LYS A 843 -1.36 1.47 -11.68
N THR A 844 -2.09 0.39 -11.39
CA THR A 844 -2.64 0.15 -10.05
C THR A 844 -1.50 0.05 -9.04
N PRO A 845 -1.49 0.87 -7.98
CA PRO A 845 -0.41 0.87 -6.99
C PRO A 845 -0.40 -0.44 -6.21
N ASN A 846 0.80 -0.88 -5.78
CA ASN A 846 0.89 -1.99 -4.84
C ASN A 846 0.61 -1.46 -3.43
N LEU A 847 -0.51 -1.88 -2.83
CA LEU A 847 -0.91 -1.45 -1.50
C LEU A 847 -0.49 -2.51 -0.49
N ASP A 848 0.80 -2.54 -0.12
CA ASP A 848 1.24 -3.39 0.97
C ASP A 848 0.73 -2.84 2.30
N ASP A 849 -0.15 -3.59 2.96
CA ASP A 849 -0.58 -3.30 4.32
C ASP A 849 0.09 -4.26 5.30
N HIS A 850 0.78 -3.67 6.27
CA HIS A 850 1.49 -4.39 7.32
C HIS A 850 0.67 -4.44 8.63
N ASP A 851 -0.53 -3.86 8.66
CA ASP A 851 -1.45 -4.03 9.78
C ASP A 851 -2.34 -5.28 9.65
N LEU A 852 -1.98 -6.31 10.41
CA LEU A 852 -2.68 -7.59 10.52
C LEU A 852 -3.56 -7.69 11.77
N SER A 853 -3.85 -6.58 12.46
CA SER A 853 -4.81 -6.54 13.57
C SER A 853 -6.22 -6.95 13.10
N ALA A 854 -7.04 -7.47 14.03
CA ALA A 854 -8.41 -7.89 13.71
C ALA A 854 -9.22 -6.76 13.06
N GLU A 855 -9.17 -5.55 13.65
CA GLU A 855 -9.82 -4.34 13.12
C GLU A 855 -9.31 -3.98 11.72
N ALA A 856 -7.99 -3.99 11.48
CA ALA A 856 -7.45 -3.63 10.18
C ALA A 856 -7.78 -4.66 9.08
N VAL A 857 -7.92 -5.93 9.44
CA VAL A 857 -8.32 -7.01 8.53
C VAL A 857 -9.80 -6.89 8.19
N GLU A 858 -10.62 -6.67 9.21
CA GLU A 858 -12.05 -6.41 9.05
C GLU A 858 -12.31 -5.16 8.19
N ASN A 859 -11.62 -4.05 8.47
CA ASN A 859 -11.73 -2.82 7.69
C ASN A 859 -11.36 -3.05 6.21
N ALA A 860 -10.27 -3.79 5.94
CA ALA A 860 -9.88 -4.13 4.57
C ALA A 860 -10.95 -4.98 3.86
N ILE A 861 -11.48 -6.01 4.52
CA ILE A 861 -12.56 -6.87 4.01
C ILE A 861 -13.79 -6.04 3.65
N LEU A 862 -14.17 -5.09 4.50
CA LEU A 862 -15.38 -4.30 4.37
C LEU A 862 -15.19 -3.04 3.50
N GLY A 863 -13.99 -2.81 2.97
CA GLY A 863 -13.68 -1.60 2.19
C GLY A 863 -13.79 -0.32 3.02
N LEU A 864 -13.52 -0.41 4.33
CA LEU A 864 -13.48 0.71 5.25
C LEU A 864 -12.06 1.24 5.34
N THR A 865 -11.89 2.53 5.12
CA THR A 865 -10.63 3.22 5.43
C THR A 865 -10.58 3.47 6.94
N PRO A 866 -9.46 3.14 7.63
CA PRO A 866 -9.27 3.57 9.00
C PRO A 866 -9.47 5.09 9.07
N SER A 867 -10.23 5.56 10.05
CA SER A 867 -10.22 6.99 10.35
C SER A 867 -8.81 7.33 10.78
N GLU A 868 -8.00 7.91 9.89
CA GLU A 868 -6.93 8.77 10.34
C GLU A 868 -7.61 9.76 11.26
N LYS A 869 -7.29 9.72 12.56
CA LYS A 869 -7.77 10.73 13.51
C LYS A 869 -7.50 12.07 12.82
N PRO A 870 -8.52 12.86 12.47
CA PRO A 870 -8.29 14.06 11.73
C PRO A 870 -7.36 14.93 12.56
N VAL A 871 -6.15 15.16 12.06
CA VAL A 871 -5.35 16.29 12.52
C VAL A 871 -6.06 17.51 11.95
N ARG A 872 -6.92 18.04 12.82
CA ARG A 872 -7.78 19.22 12.68
C ARG A 872 -8.98 19.06 11.73
N PRO A 873 -10.19 19.45 12.16
CA PRO A 873 -11.32 19.55 11.25
C PRO A 873 -10.95 20.56 10.17
N GLN A 874 -10.91 20.11 8.92
CA GLN A 874 -10.85 20.98 7.77
C GLN A 874 -12.20 21.70 7.73
N MET A 875 -12.24 22.96 8.17
CA MET A 875 -13.41 23.80 7.95
C MET A 875 -13.58 23.94 6.44
N GLU A 876 -14.67 23.39 5.90
CA GLU A 876 -15.06 23.66 4.51
C GLU A 876 -15.37 25.15 4.38
N LEU A 877 -14.49 25.89 3.71
CA LEU A 877 -14.72 27.28 3.37
C LEU A 877 -15.55 27.32 2.09
N SER A 878 -16.81 27.75 2.19
CA SER A 878 -17.63 28.02 1.01
C SER A 878 -17.15 29.30 0.33
N VAL A 879 -16.59 29.19 -0.88
CA VAL A 879 -16.10 30.33 -1.66
C VAL A 879 -17.11 30.68 -2.74
N THR A 880 -17.55 31.94 -2.76
CA THR A 880 -18.39 32.51 -3.82
C THR A 880 -17.67 33.67 -4.49
N VAL A 881 -17.84 33.83 -5.80
CA VAL A 881 -17.31 34.96 -6.56
C VAL A 881 -18.46 35.89 -6.90
N THR A 882 -18.38 37.14 -6.45
CA THR A 882 -19.37 38.18 -6.67
C THR A 882 -18.72 39.41 -7.28
N ASN A 883 -19.42 40.09 -8.19
CA ASN A 883 -18.99 41.40 -8.73
C ASN A 883 -19.79 42.50 -8.03
N GLY A 884 -19.12 43.43 -7.35
CA GLY A 884 -19.75 44.51 -6.59
C GLY A 884 -18.74 45.54 -6.07
N ASP A 885 -19.24 46.66 -5.53
CA ASP A 885 -18.40 47.70 -4.90
C ASP A 885 -18.11 47.32 -3.43
N LEU A 886 -16.82 47.27 -3.08
CA LEU A 886 -16.34 46.90 -1.75
C LEU A 886 -16.88 47.83 -0.65
N ARG A 887 -17.29 49.06 -0.97
CA ARG A 887 -17.87 49.99 0.03
C ARG A 887 -19.09 49.43 0.75
N TYR A 888 -19.83 48.53 0.11
CA TYR A 888 -21.03 47.90 0.68
C TYR A 888 -20.75 46.55 1.35
N ALA A 889 -19.48 46.20 1.56
CA ALA A 889 -19.12 45.02 2.33
C ALA A 889 -19.75 45.10 3.73
N SER A 890 -20.49 44.04 4.09
CA SER A 890 -21.15 43.91 5.40
C SER A 890 -20.39 42.97 6.34
N TYR A 891 -19.22 42.52 5.92
CA TYR A 891 -18.35 41.59 6.63
C TYR A 891 -16.91 42.09 6.55
N PRO A 892 -16.06 41.78 7.55
CA PRO A 892 -14.65 42.14 7.52
C PRO A 892 -13.97 41.70 6.23
N LEU A 893 -13.23 42.62 5.61
CA LEU A 893 -12.49 42.41 4.39
C LEU A 893 -11.06 41.99 4.71
N LEU A 894 -10.60 40.95 4.03
CA LEU A 894 -9.20 40.56 4.00
C LEU A 894 -8.63 40.90 2.61
N THR A 895 -7.66 41.81 2.55
CA THR A 895 -7.00 42.20 1.30
C THR A 895 -5.58 41.65 1.28
N GLY A 896 -5.18 41.03 0.17
CA GLY A 896 -3.80 40.61 -0.04
C GLY A 896 -2.95 41.73 -0.65
N HIS A 897 -1.68 41.78 -0.27
CA HIS A 897 -0.68 42.72 -0.78
C HIS A 897 0.55 41.96 -1.29
N PHE A 898 1.17 42.44 -2.37
CA PHE A 898 2.44 41.90 -2.86
C PHE A 898 3.60 42.73 -2.34
N LEU A 899 4.61 42.08 -1.76
CA LEU A 899 5.79 42.76 -1.24
C LEU A 899 6.49 43.59 -2.33
N ASN A 900 6.68 44.88 -2.06
CA ASN A 900 7.23 45.92 -2.96
C ASN A 900 6.27 46.49 -4.02
N ASP A 901 4.99 46.10 -4.01
CA ASP A 901 3.96 46.76 -4.82
C ASP A 901 3.38 47.98 -4.08
N GLY A 902 2.79 48.91 -4.84
CA GLY A 902 1.98 49.98 -4.25
C GLY A 902 0.56 49.53 -3.90
N ILE A 903 -0.12 50.31 -3.07
CA ILE A 903 -1.55 50.10 -2.74
C ILE A 903 -2.41 50.36 -3.99
N THR A 904 -2.94 49.30 -4.63
CA THR A 904 -3.65 49.39 -5.92
C THR A 904 -4.93 48.53 -5.97
N SER A 905 -5.75 48.70 -7.02
CA SER A 905 -6.91 47.84 -7.31
C SER A 905 -7.92 47.73 -6.14
N ALA A 906 -8.27 46.52 -5.70
CA ALA A 906 -9.19 46.29 -4.59
C ALA A 906 -8.66 46.87 -3.26
N GLU A 907 -7.34 46.79 -3.04
CA GLU A 907 -6.66 47.35 -1.87
C GLU A 907 -6.77 48.88 -1.84
N TRP A 908 -6.67 49.54 -3.00
CA TRP A 908 -6.89 50.98 -3.13
C TRP A 908 -8.32 51.40 -2.78
N GLN A 909 -9.32 50.61 -3.19
CA GLN A 909 -10.71 50.89 -2.85
C GLN A 909 -10.97 50.76 -1.35
N VAL A 910 -10.33 49.80 -0.67
CA VAL A 910 -10.37 49.67 0.80
C VAL A 910 -9.65 50.85 1.46
N ASN A 911 -8.45 51.19 0.98
CA ASN A 911 -7.66 52.32 1.46
C ASN A 911 -8.46 53.65 1.42
N LYS A 912 -9.20 53.90 0.34
CA LYS A 912 -10.05 55.10 0.23
C LYS A 912 -11.19 55.15 1.26
N ASN A 913 -11.77 53.99 1.61
CA ASN A 913 -12.84 53.95 2.63
C ASN A 913 -12.26 54.00 4.06
N LEU A 914 -10.96 53.76 4.22
CA LEU A 914 -10.22 53.87 5.49
C LEU A 914 -9.42 55.18 5.59
N ASP A 915 -9.90 56.23 4.92
CA ASP A 915 -9.28 57.56 4.88
C ASP A 915 -7.77 57.54 4.62
N PHE A 916 -7.35 56.69 3.68
CA PHE A 916 -5.97 56.52 3.23
C PHE A 916 -4.98 55.93 4.25
N ALA A 917 -5.46 55.33 5.34
CA ALA A 917 -4.62 54.76 6.40
C ALA A 917 -3.62 53.68 5.93
N LEU A 918 -3.97 52.89 4.90
CA LEU A 918 -3.07 51.86 4.37
C LEU A 918 -1.90 52.53 3.63
N SER A 919 -2.18 53.58 2.85
CA SER A 919 -1.15 54.39 2.19
C SER A 919 -0.22 55.07 3.18
N ASP A 920 -0.76 55.61 4.28
CA ASP A 920 0.05 56.26 5.32
C ASP A 920 1.05 55.28 5.95
N ARG A 921 0.59 54.07 6.31
CA ARG A 921 1.48 53.03 6.83
C ARG A 921 2.49 52.52 5.80
N HIS A 922 2.08 52.40 4.54
CA HIS A 922 2.97 52.02 3.45
C HIS A 922 4.09 53.07 3.25
N MET A 923 3.76 54.36 3.30
CA MET A 923 4.75 55.44 3.24
C MET A 923 5.70 55.45 4.45
N LEU A 924 5.19 55.11 5.63
CA LEU A 924 5.97 55.01 6.86
C LEU A 924 6.85 53.74 6.92
N GLY A 925 6.75 52.84 5.95
CA GLY A 925 7.54 51.60 5.90
C GLY A 925 7.13 50.56 6.95
N ILE A 926 5.93 50.69 7.53
CA ILE A 926 5.41 49.82 8.58
C ILE A 926 4.22 48.97 8.11
N TYR A 927 3.95 48.93 6.81
CA TYR A 927 2.88 48.14 6.21
C TYR A 927 3.22 46.64 6.16
N PRO A 928 2.28 45.72 6.44
CA PRO A 928 2.54 44.28 6.44
C PRO A 928 2.79 43.73 5.02
N GLY A 929 4.06 43.67 4.62
CA GLY A 929 4.49 43.13 3.32
C GLY A 929 5.19 41.76 3.39
N GLU A 930 5.82 41.41 4.51
CA GLU A 930 6.56 40.14 4.63
C GLU A 930 5.61 38.94 4.72
N ILE A 931 6.03 37.78 4.19
CA ILE A 931 5.23 36.55 4.25
C ILE A 931 4.96 36.18 5.71
N GLY A 932 3.68 36.05 6.06
CA GLY A 932 3.23 35.74 7.42
C GLY A 932 2.97 36.97 8.30
N SER A 933 3.15 38.18 7.78
CA SER A 933 2.71 39.42 8.42
C SER A 933 1.26 39.75 8.07
N SER A 934 0.53 40.36 9.01
CA SER A 934 -0.85 40.82 8.82
C SER A 934 -1.13 41.96 9.79
N GLU A 935 -1.97 42.91 9.41
CA GLU A 935 -2.40 43.99 10.29
C GLU A 935 -3.90 44.26 10.11
N ILE A 936 -4.53 44.72 11.19
CA ILE A 936 -5.96 45.06 11.21
C ILE A 936 -6.09 46.58 11.16
N PHE A 937 -6.92 47.05 10.23
CA PHE A 937 -7.30 48.45 10.09
C PHE A 937 -8.78 48.57 10.40
N LEU A 938 -9.14 49.52 11.26
CA LEU A 938 -10.52 49.77 11.66
C LEU A 938 -10.95 51.13 11.12
N SER A 939 -12.12 51.18 10.49
CA SER A 939 -12.77 52.45 10.13
C SER A 939 -13.34 53.10 11.39
N GLU A 940 -13.10 54.40 11.57
CA GLU A 940 -13.85 55.21 12.55
C GLU A 940 -15.18 55.74 11.98
N ASP A 941 -15.42 55.53 10.68
CA ASP A 941 -16.65 55.90 9.98
C ASP A 941 -17.60 54.69 9.86
N ASP A 942 -18.83 54.84 10.36
CA ASP A 942 -19.93 53.87 10.28
C ASP A 942 -20.41 53.60 8.84
N SER A 943 -19.97 54.39 7.86
CA SER A 943 -20.36 54.26 6.45
C SER A 943 -19.70 53.06 5.74
N PHE A 944 -18.57 52.57 6.25
CA PHE A 944 -17.85 51.41 5.74
C PHE A 944 -17.77 50.32 6.82
N LYS A 945 -18.58 49.28 6.67
CA LYS A 945 -18.69 48.16 7.63
C LYS A 945 -17.73 47.00 7.37
N GLY A 946 -16.96 47.12 6.29
CA GLY A 946 -16.02 46.10 5.81
C GLY A 946 -14.72 46.06 6.59
#